data_AF-K3YQ02-F1
#
_entry.id   AF-K3YQ02-F1
#
_cell.length_a   1.000
_cell.length_b   1.000
_cell.length_c   1.000
_cell.angle_alpha   90.00
_cell.angle_beta   90.00
_cell.angle_gamma   90.00
#
_symmetry.space_group_name_H-M   'P 1'
#
loop_
_entity.id
_entity.type
_entity.pdbx_description
1 polymer ?
#
loop_
_entity_poly.entity_id
_entity_poly.type
_entity_poly.pdbx_seq_one_letter_code
_entity_poly.pdbx_strand_id
1 'polypeptide(L)'
;MAAARTMAIVLAALLCSLSLTAAGDGDRSSYVVYLGQHAHGAALGTHGAEELAALERDAADAHYELLAGVLGGDKEKARDAIFYSYTKHINGFAANLDAATAAEIARQPGVISVFPNRGRKLHTTRSWQFLGLAGPGGVPHGGAWKKAKFGADTIIGNFDTGVWPESESFRDDGLGPVPSQWKGACDKGQDDKFSCNRKLIGARYFNKGYASAAGVLNASMNTPRDMDGHGTHTLSTAAGSPVPGASVFGFGNGTASGGSPHARVAAYRVCFPPINGSECFDADILAAFDAAIHDGVHVLSLSLGGDPSNYFDDGIAIGSFHAVRRGIAVVCSAGNSGPGLGTASNLAPWLFTTGASTMDREFPSYIVFNHTKAKARNSSESPLARPPHKSLTKIKGQSLSITNLPEKSYPLIDSAKAGAANATTKDAQLCMIGALDPKKVKGKIVVCLRGINARVAKGEAVKQAGGVGMVLANDASTGNEIIADAHVLPATQIKYSDGLLLYSYLNSTKNPTGFITKPATVLGTKPAPFMAAFSSQGPNTITPEILKPDITAPGVSVIAAWTRSNSPTDLAFDLRRVAFNSESGTSMSCPHVSGIVGLLRTLHPEWSPAAIKSAIMTTAMEMDNKGELILNASSLPSSPFGYGAGHVSPARAMNPGLVYDLGDADYLDFLCALKYNATVMAMFNGAPYTCPGEAPRRVADLNYPSITVVNVTAAGATARRRVKNVGRPGTYWAFVVEPAGVAVSVTPNVLEFRAKGEEKGFEVSFQVKNAALAKDYSFGALVWTNGKQFVRSPLVVKALA
;
A
#
# COMPACT_ATOMS: atom_id res chain seq x y z
N MET A 1 -16.61 32.07 -71.84
CA MET A 1 -16.18 30.65 -71.77
C MET A 1 -15.24 30.58 -70.57
N ALA A 2 -15.50 29.87 -69.46
CA ALA A 2 -15.92 28.46 -69.25
C ALA A 2 -14.85 27.45 -69.69
N ALA A 3 -14.43 26.43 -68.93
CA ALA A 3 -14.57 26.04 -67.51
C ALA A 3 -13.40 25.04 -67.17
N ALA A 4 -13.13 24.44 -66.00
CA ALA A 4 -13.73 24.31 -64.65
C ALA A 4 -12.55 24.20 -63.60
N ARG A 5 -12.58 23.91 -62.28
CA ARG A 5 -13.49 23.28 -61.27
C ARG A 5 -13.64 21.73 -61.36
N THR A 6 -13.43 20.90 -60.32
CA THR A 6 -13.07 21.08 -58.88
C THR A 6 -12.34 19.82 -58.31
N MET A 7 -11.87 19.89 -57.05
CA MET A 7 -11.37 18.86 -56.09
C MET A 7 -11.98 17.43 -56.13
N ALA A 8 -11.44 16.35 -55.51
CA ALA A 8 -10.12 15.96 -54.96
C ALA A 8 -10.23 14.53 -54.30
N ILE A 9 -9.32 14.17 -53.37
CA ILE A 9 -9.49 13.22 -52.21
C ILE A 9 -9.11 11.70 -52.37
N VAL A 10 -7.90 11.37 -51.86
CA VAL A 10 -7.60 10.37 -50.77
C VAL A 10 -7.18 8.88 -51.01
N LEU A 11 -6.07 8.53 -50.31
CA LEU A 11 -5.54 7.24 -49.77
C LEU A 11 -4.94 6.08 -50.63
N ALA A 12 -3.63 5.86 -50.38
CA ALA A 12 -2.95 4.61 -49.96
C ALA A 12 -2.81 3.34 -50.84
N ALA A 13 -1.54 3.02 -51.17
CA ALA A 13 -0.87 1.72 -50.99
C ALA A 13 0.66 1.95 -50.96
N LEU A 14 1.40 1.65 -49.88
CA LEU A 14 1.99 0.35 -49.48
C LEU A 14 3.12 -0.17 -50.40
N LEU A 15 4.40 -0.13 -49.94
CA LEU A 15 5.29 -1.32 -49.74
C LEU A 15 6.75 -0.98 -49.35
N CYS A 16 7.33 -1.88 -48.54
CA CYS A 16 8.74 -2.25 -48.25
C CYS A 16 9.94 -1.28 -48.39
N SER A 17 10.85 -1.32 -47.40
CA SER A 17 12.26 -0.91 -47.48
C SER A 17 13.16 -1.77 -46.56
N LEU A 18 14.38 -2.12 -47.01
CA LEU A 18 15.41 -2.87 -46.23
C LEU A 18 16.75 -2.94 -47.00
N SER A 19 17.90 -2.52 -46.43
CA SER A 19 19.28 -2.94 -46.76
C SER A 19 20.37 -2.24 -45.90
N LEU A 20 21.57 -2.84 -45.82
CA LEU A 20 22.71 -2.59 -44.89
C LEU A 20 24.05 -2.70 -45.66
N THR A 21 25.27 -2.29 -45.26
CA THR A 21 25.86 -1.57 -44.07
C THR A 21 27.29 -1.07 -44.41
N ALA A 22 27.78 -0.02 -43.73
CA ALA A 22 29.23 0.33 -43.59
C ALA A 22 29.46 1.19 -42.31
N ALA A 23 30.70 1.39 -41.85
CA ALA A 23 30.98 1.92 -40.50
C ALA A 23 32.24 2.81 -40.35
N GLY A 24 32.23 3.71 -39.34
CA GLY A 24 33.41 4.12 -38.58
C GLY A 24 33.80 5.61 -38.55
N ASP A 25 33.43 6.33 -37.47
CA ASP A 25 34.32 7.26 -36.73
C ASP A 25 33.76 7.50 -35.29
N GLY A 26 34.46 8.25 -34.45
CA GLY A 26 34.27 8.35 -32.99
C GLY A 26 32.90 8.87 -32.50
N ASP A 27 32.34 8.17 -31.51
CA ASP A 27 31.00 8.40 -30.94
C ASP A 27 30.95 9.65 -30.02
N ARG A 28 30.61 10.81 -30.60
CA ARG A 28 30.44 12.07 -29.87
C ARG A 28 29.29 11.97 -28.85
N SER A 29 29.62 12.05 -27.57
CA SER A 29 28.66 12.00 -26.47
C SER A 29 28.15 13.39 -26.09
N SER A 30 26.95 13.48 -25.52
CA SER A 30 26.46 14.76 -24.98
C SER A 30 27.01 15.01 -23.56
N TYR A 31 27.50 16.23 -23.34
CA TYR A 31 28.06 16.70 -22.06
C TYR A 31 27.36 18.00 -21.63
N VAL A 32 27.44 18.30 -20.34
CA VAL A 32 27.08 19.59 -19.74
C VAL A 32 28.36 20.23 -19.21
N VAL A 33 28.57 21.50 -19.57
CA VAL A 33 29.68 22.36 -19.13
C VAL A 33 29.07 23.42 -18.21
N TYR A 34 29.48 23.43 -16.94
CA TYR A 34 28.91 24.30 -15.91
C TYR A 34 29.93 25.34 -15.43
N LEU A 35 29.52 26.61 -15.44
CA LEU A 35 30.36 27.80 -15.19
C LEU A 35 29.91 28.60 -13.95
N GLY A 36 28.90 28.12 -13.21
CA GLY A 36 28.39 28.78 -11.99
C GLY A 36 27.06 29.50 -12.21
N GLN A 37 27.01 30.77 -11.82
CA GLN A 37 25.88 31.67 -12.05
C GLN A 37 26.33 32.89 -12.85
N HIS A 38 25.40 33.51 -13.58
CA HIS A 38 25.69 34.73 -14.33
C HIS A 38 25.71 35.95 -13.41
N ALA A 39 26.57 36.93 -13.71
CA ALA A 39 26.66 38.16 -12.92
C ALA A 39 25.38 39.00 -13.00
N HIS A 40 24.78 39.12 -14.20
CA HIS A 40 23.45 39.71 -14.40
C HIS A 40 22.32 38.85 -13.83
N GLY A 41 22.58 37.59 -13.46
CA GLY A 41 21.60 36.61 -12.97
C GLY A 41 20.83 37.01 -11.70
N ALA A 42 21.34 37.99 -10.94
CA ALA A 42 20.68 38.61 -9.79
C ALA A 42 19.85 39.86 -10.16
N ALA A 43 20.11 40.48 -11.31
CA ALA A 43 19.48 41.72 -11.80
C ALA A 43 18.46 41.49 -12.92
N LEU A 44 18.24 40.25 -13.39
CA LEU A 44 17.28 39.91 -14.46
C LEU A 44 15.85 40.43 -14.25
N GLY A 45 15.46 40.78 -13.01
CA GLY A 45 14.17 41.37 -12.68
C GLY A 45 14.08 42.90 -12.76
N THR A 46 15.20 43.60 -13.01
CA THR A 46 15.26 45.08 -13.06
C THR A 46 15.58 45.66 -14.44
N HIS A 47 15.88 44.81 -15.43
CA HIS A 47 16.27 45.20 -16.79
C HIS A 47 15.09 45.13 -17.79
N GLY A 48 15.17 45.94 -18.85
CA GLY A 48 14.17 45.96 -19.92
C GLY A 48 14.24 44.71 -20.82
N ALA A 49 13.18 44.40 -21.57
CA ALA A 49 13.12 43.18 -22.38
C ALA A 49 14.20 43.11 -23.49
N GLU A 50 14.56 44.25 -24.09
CA GLU A 50 15.63 44.31 -25.10
C GLU A 50 17.03 44.19 -24.49
N GLU A 51 17.22 44.76 -23.30
CA GLU A 51 18.46 44.73 -22.50
C GLU A 51 18.71 43.31 -21.96
N LEU A 52 17.66 42.67 -21.45
CA LEU A 52 17.62 41.25 -21.10
C LEU A 52 18.00 40.36 -22.31
N ALA A 53 17.44 40.65 -23.49
CA ALA A 53 17.76 39.94 -24.72
C ALA A 53 19.19 40.22 -25.22
N ALA A 54 19.79 41.37 -24.91
CA ALA A 54 21.21 41.63 -25.16
C ALA A 54 22.10 40.80 -24.24
N LEU A 55 21.89 40.88 -22.92
CA LEU A 55 22.61 40.10 -21.91
C LEU A 55 22.55 38.58 -22.18
N GLU A 56 21.42 38.08 -22.68
CA GLU A 56 21.29 36.67 -23.06
C GLU A 56 21.99 36.30 -24.38
N ARG A 57 22.12 37.23 -25.34
CA ARG A 57 22.98 37.02 -26.53
C ARG A 57 24.45 37.05 -26.16
N ASP A 58 24.86 38.03 -25.36
CA ASP A 58 26.25 38.21 -24.93
C ASP A 58 26.73 37.00 -24.12
N ALA A 59 25.87 36.48 -23.22
CA ALA A 59 26.12 35.23 -22.50
C ALA A 59 26.21 34.01 -23.44
N ALA A 60 25.36 33.92 -24.48
CA ALA A 60 25.43 32.83 -25.44
C ALA A 60 26.70 32.89 -26.30
N ASP A 61 27.08 34.07 -26.79
CA ASP A 61 28.30 34.26 -27.56
C ASP A 61 29.55 34.02 -26.71
N ALA A 62 29.55 34.38 -25.42
CA ALA A 62 30.63 34.02 -24.49
C ALA A 62 30.79 32.49 -24.33
N HIS A 63 29.70 31.72 -24.31
CA HIS A 63 29.78 30.25 -24.32
C HIS A 63 30.34 29.70 -25.64
N TYR A 64 29.96 30.30 -26.78
CA TYR A 64 30.50 29.91 -28.08
C TYR A 64 32.00 30.23 -28.18
N GLU A 65 32.47 31.38 -27.70
CA GLU A 65 33.92 31.69 -27.63
C GLU A 65 34.67 30.70 -26.72
N LEU A 66 34.10 30.36 -25.55
CA LEU A 66 34.74 29.46 -24.59
C LEU A 66 34.91 28.04 -25.14
N LEU A 67 33.95 27.53 -25.92
CA LEU A 67 34.10 26.25 -26.62
C LEU A 67 34.97 26.40 -27.90
N ALA A 68 34.90 27.52 -28.62
CA ALA A 68 35.77 27.79 -29.76
C ALA A 68 37.26 27.75 -29.35
N GLY A 69 37.59 28.27 -28.17
CA GLY A 69 38.95 28.28 -27.61
C GLY A 69 39.60 26.89 -27.46
N VAL A 70 38.81 25.81 -27.34
CA VAL A 70 39.31 24.41 -27.35
C VAL A 70 39.00 23.66 -28.66
N LEU A 71 38.29 24.30 -29.59
CA LEU A 71 38.04 23.81 -30.96
C LEU A 71 38.94 24.52 -31.99
N GLY A 72 40.10 25.05 -31.57
CA GLY A 72 41.07 25.72 -32.44
C GLY A 72 40.65 27.12 -32.92
N GLY A 73 39.75 27.79 -32.21
CA GLY A 73 39.20 29.10 -32.56
C GLY A 73 37.93 29.07 -33.42
N ASP A 74 37.38 27.89 -33.72
CA ASP A 74 36.24 27.75 -34.61
C ASP A 74 34.88 27.95 -33.90
N LYS A 75 34.35 29.18 -33.99
CA LYS A 75 33.10 29.58 -33.34
C LYS A 75 31.85 28.98 -33.97
N GLU A 76 31.86 28.65 -35.26
CA GLU A 76 30.71 28.00 -35.90
C GLU A 76 30.65 26.51 -35.52
N LYS A 77 31.79 25.80 -35.44
CA LYS A 77 31.82 24.45 -34.83
C LYS A 77 31.39 24.47 -33.36
N ALA A 78 31.71 25.52 -32.60
CA ALA A 78 31.24 25.67 -31.23
C ALA A 78 29.71 25.86 -31.16
N ARG A 79 29.12 26.63 -32.08
CA ARG A 79 27.66 26.80 -32.22
C ARG A 79 26.97 25.50 -32.61
N ASP A 80 27.49 24.77 -33.61
CA ASP A 80 26.95 23.46 -34.04
C ASP A 80 27.05 22.38 -32.95
N ALA A 81 28.08 22.44 -32.10
CA ALA A 81 28.25 21.51 -31.00
C ALA A 81 27.33 21.81 -29.81
N ILE A 82 27.05 23.08 -29.51
CA ILE A 82 26.23 23.53 -28.36
C ILE A 82 24.73 23.46 -28.69
N PHE A 83 24.05 22.45 -28.14
CA PHE A 83 22.61 22.26 -28.32
C PHE A 83 21.74 22.95 -27.24
N TYR A 84 22.34 23.40 -26.13
CA TYR A 84 21.70 24.33 -25.19
C TYR A 84 22.70 25.31 -24.58
N SER A 85 22.33 26.59 -24.51
CA SER A 85 23.10 27.65 -23.86
C SER A 85 22.28 28.20 -22.68
N TYR A 86 22.84 28.22 -21.47
CA TYR A 86 22.14 28.66 -20.26
C TYR A 86 22.52 30.11 -19.94
N THR A 87 21.67 31.06 -20.34
CA THR A 87 22.03 32.49 -20.45
C THR A 87 21.46 33.38 -19.33
N LYS A 88 20.67 32.80 -18.41
CA LYS A 88 19.86 33.52 -17.41
C LYS A 88 20.47 33.45 -16.00
N HIS A 89 20.02 32.54 -15.13
CA HIS A 89 20.53 32.42 -13.75
C HIS A 89 21.72 31.45 -13.63
N ILE A 90 21.69 30.36 -14.38
CA ILE A 90 22.74 29.33 -14.47
C ILE A 90 23.69 29.75 -15.59
N ASN A 91 25.00 29.66 -15.35
CA ASN A 91 26.05 29.93 -16.34
C ASN A 91 26.63 28.61 -16.88
N GLY A 92 26.82 28.50 -18.20
CA GLY A 92 27.24 27.29 -18.89
C GLY A 92 26.28 26.80 -19.98
N PHE A 93 26.52 25.59 -20.49
CA PHE A 93 25.87 25.06 -21.69
C PHE A 93 25.90 23.52 -21.74
N ALA A 94 25.25 22.93 -22.74
CA ALA A 94 25.33 21.51 -23.06
C ALA A 94 25.67 21.31 -24.55
N ALA A 95 26.61 20.39 -24.82
CA ALA A 95 27.22 20.22 -26.13
C ALA A 95 27.52 18.75 -26.46
N ASN A 96 27.56 18.43 -27.76
CA ASN A 96 27.98 17.11 -28.26
C ASN A 96 29.49 17.13 -28.54
N LEU A 97 30.26 16.51 -27.65
CA LEU A 97 31.73 16.56 -27.64
C LEU A 97 32.31 15.15 -27.71
N ASP A 98 33.51 15.02 -28.27
CA ASP A 98 34.37 13.88 -27.99
C ASP A 98 35.01 14.00 -26.58
N ALA A 99 35.61 12.91 -26.11
CA ALA A 99 36.18 12.85 -24.76
C ALA A 99 37.45 13.70 -24.56
N ALA A 100 38.19 14.04 -25.62
CA ALA A 100 39.37 14.89 -25.53
C ALA A 100 38.95 16.35 -25.37
N THR A 101 38.08 16.85 -26.27
CA THR A 101 37.48 18.18 -26.19
C THR A 101 36.77 18.41 -24.85
N ALA A 102 36.02 17.43 -24.36
CA ALA A 102 35.36 17.50 -23.05
C ALA A 102 36.34 17.55 -21.86
N ALA A 103 37.51 16.91 -21.96
CA ALA A 103 38.56 16.95 -20.94
C ALA A 103 39.42 18.23 -21.01
N GLU A 104 39.56 18.82 -22.21
CA GLU A 104 40.28 20.07 -22.40
C GLU A 104 39.46 21.27 -21.92
N ILE A 105 38.16 21.35 -22.25
CA ILE A 105 37.31 22.42 -21.75
C ILE A 105 37.13 22.37 -20.23
N ALA A 106 37.20 21.18 -19.62
CA ALA A 106 37.21 21.01 -18.17
C ALA A 106 38.42 21.65 -17.45
N ARG A 107 39.42 22.15 -18.19
CA ARG A 107 40.61 22.85 -17.67
C ARG A 107 40.58 24.36 -17.92
N GLN A 108 39.60 24.87 -18.65
CA GLN A 108 39.55 26.30 -18.98
C GLN A 108 39.16 27.15 -17.75
N PRO A 109 39.78 28.33 -17.54
CA PRO A 109 39.45 29.20 -16.41
C PRO A 109 37.95 29.55 -16.36
N GLY A 110 37.33 29.40 -15.18
CA GLY A 110 35.89 29.63 -14.98
C GLY A 110 35.01 28.40 -15.22
N VAL A 111 35.53 27.31 -15.78
CA VAL A 111 34.79 26.04 -15.89
C VAL A 111 34.80 25.31 -14.55
N ILE A 112 33.64 25.18 -13.92
CA ILE A 112 33.47 24.56 -12.59
C ILE A 112 33.36 23.04 -12.70
N SER A 113 32.65 22.52 -13.71
CA SER A 113 32.66 21.09 -14.02
C SER A 113 32.18 20.79 -15.44
N VAL A 114 32.65 19.68 -15.99
CA VAL A 114 32.16 19.08 -17.24
C VAL A 114 31.76 17.65 -16.95
N PHE A 115 30.54 17.24 -17.32
CA PHE A 115 30.04 15.90 -17.04
C PHE A 115 29.10 15.38 -18.14
N PRO A 116 29.07 14.06 -18.41
CA PRO A 116 28.15 13.49 -19.40
C PRO A 116 26.69 13.78 -19.05
N ASN A 117 25.92 14.17 -20.05
CA ASN A 117 24.47 14.29 -19.99
C ASN A 117 23.84 12.90 -19.77
N ARG A 118 23.03 12.75 -18.72
CA ARG A 118 22.51 11.43 -18.27
C ARG A 118 21.04 11.51 -17.86
N GLY A 119 20.18 10.78 -18.58
CA GLY A 119 18.77 10.59 -18.23
C GLY A 119 18.55 9.90 -16.88
N ARG A 120 17.39 10.15 -16.24
CA ARG A 120 17.08 9.74 -14.84
C ARG A 120 15.67 9.13 -14.74
N LYS A 121 15.39 8.30 -13.71
CA LYS A 121 14.15 7.48 -13.62
C LYS A 121 13.59 7.23 -12.21
N LEU A 122 12.26 7.34 -12.13
CA LEU A 122 11.25 6.44 -11.51
C LEU A 122 11.15 6.20 -9.98
N HIS A 123 9.98 5.63 -9.62
CA HIS A 123 9.43 5.38 -8.28
C HIS A 123 8.71 4.03 -8.20
N THR A 124 8.48 3.58 -6.96
CA THR A 124 7.50 2.58 -6.48
C THR A 124 6.47 2.10 -7.50
N THR A 125 6.32 0.78 -7.67
CA THR A 125 5.69 0.16 -8.86
C THR A 125 4.26 0.62 -9.10
N ARG A 126 3.45 0.83 -8.05
CA ARG A 126 2.26 1.69 -8.13
C ARG A 126 1.81 2.32 -6.81
N SER A 127 1.80 1.58 -5.70
CA SER A 127 1.05 1.98 -4.49
C SER A 127 1.34 3.40 -3.98
N TRP A 128 2.61 3.81 -3.91
CA TRP A 128 2.97 5.15 -3.45
C TRP A 128 2.74 6.26 -4.48
N GLN A 129 2.58 5.93 -5.77
CA GLN A 129 2.04 6.86 -6.79
C GLN A 129 0.53 7.05 -6.60
N PHE A 130 -0.20 5.95 -6.36
CA PHE A 130 -1.63 5.97 -6.05
C PHE A 130 -1.93 6.75 -4.76
N LEU A 131 -1.03 6.70 -3.78
CA LEU A 131 -1.04 7.54 -2.57
C LEU A 131 -0.51 8.98 -2.76
N GLY A 132 -0.15 9.39 -3.99
CA GLY A 132 0.28 10.76 -4.31
C GLY A 132 1.65 11.18 -3.78
N LEU A 133 2.49 10.26 -3.29
CA LEU A 133 3.89 10.55 -2.94
C LEU A 133 4.78 10.71 -4.19
N ALA A 134 4.41 10.01 -5.27
CA ALA A 134 5.04 10.06 -6.58
C ALA A 134 4.01 10.40 -7.67
N GLY A 135 4.44 11.11 -8.71
CA GLY A 135 3.65 11.34 -9.93
C GLY A 135 4.43 10.97 -11.20
N PRO A 136 3.81 11.10 -12.39
CA PRO A 136 4.46 10.81 -13.66
C PRO A 136 5.75 11.61 -13.89
N GLY A 137 5.78 12.87 -13.45
CA GLY A 137 6.96 13.75 -13.47
C GLY A 137 7.94 13.57 -12.29
N GLY A 138 7.84 12.46 -11.55
CA GLY A 138 8.69 12.19 -10.39
C GLY A 138 8.05 12.62 -9.06
N VAL A 139 8.88 12.94 -8.05
CA VAL A 139 8.38 13.36 -6.72
C VAL A 139 7.85 14.80 -6.81
N PRO A 140 6.56 15.07 -6.51
CA PRO A 140 5.97 16.40 -6.63
C PRO A 140 6.77 17.48 -5.89
N HIS A 141 6.83 18.69 -6.44
CA HIS A 141 7.45 19.81 -5.74
C HIS A 141 6.65 20.13 -4.47
N GLY A 142 7.31 20.19 -3.31
CA GLY A 142 6.61 20.27 -2.02
C GLY A 142 5.78 19.03 -1.65
N GLY A 143 5.95 17.90 -2.33
CA GLY A 143 5.33 16.61 -1.95
C GLY A 143 5.84 16.09 -0.61
N ALA A 144 5.07 15.21 0.03
CA ALA A 144 5.35 14.75 1.40
C ALA A 144 6.73 14.10 1.56
N TRP A 145 7.18 13.28 0.59
CA TRP A 145 8.55 12.73 0.59
C TRP A 145 9.63 13.82 0.65
N LYS A 146 9.55 14.88 -0.16
CA LYS A 146 10.54 15.97 -0.12
C LYS A 146 10.47 16.77 1.19
N LYS A 147 9.27 17.04 1.71
CA LYS A 147 9.07 17.72 3.01
C LYS A 147 9.68 16.93 4.18
N ALA A 148 9.39 15.63 4.22
CA ALA A 148 9.83 14.71 5.27
C ALA A 148 11.20 14.06 4.99
N LYS A 149 12.03 14.63 4.10
CA LYS A 149 13.37 14.11 3.75
C LYS A 149 13.41 12.60 3.41
N PHE A 150 12.35 12.08 2.81
CA PHE A 150 12.13 10.65 2.51
C PHE A 150 12.18 9.71 3.74
N GLY A 151 11.97 10.24 4.94
CA GLY A 151 12.05 9.49 6.20
C GLY A 151 13.45 9.41 6.81
N ALA A 152 14.41 10.23 6.34
CA ALA A 152 15.81 10.19 6.76
C ALA A 152 15.99 10.14 8.29
N ASP A 153 16.79 9.17 8.73
CA ASP A 153 17.22 8.93 10.11
C ASP A 153 16.13 8.61 11.14
N THR A 154 14.86 8.54 10.72
CA THR A 154 13.86 7.72 11.41
C THR A 154 14.25 6.25 11.30
N ILE A 155 13.95 5.47 12.34
CA ILE A 155 14.26 4.03 12.42
C ILE A 155 12.94 3.25 12.52
N ILE A 156 12.67 2.39 11.55
CA ILE A 156 11.46 1.56 11.49
C ILE A 156 11.83 0.09 11.73
N GLY A 157 11.29 -0.50 12.79
CA GLY A 157 11.37 -1.93 13.05
C GLY A 157 10.18 -2.69 12.45
N ASN A 158 10.36 -3.94 12.02
CA ASN A 158 9.25 -4.90 11.86
C ASN A 158 9.41 -6.12 12.76
N PHE A 159 8.27 -6.66 13.21
CA PHE A 159 8.17 -7.91 13.94
C PHE A 159 7.49 -8.92 13.03
N ASP A 160 8.25 -9.93 12.58
CA ASP A 160 7.88 -10.67 11.37
C ASP A 160 8.68 -12.00 11.21
N THR A 161 8.63 -12.63 10.03
CA THR A 161 9.37 -13.85 9.69
C THR A 161 10.88 -13.65 9.46
N GLY A 162 11.36 -12.40 9.46
CA GLY A 162 12.78 -12.02 9.46
C GLY A 162 13.10 -10.89 8.47
N VAL A 163 14.34 -10.86 7.98
CA VAL A 163 14.72 -10.07 6.79
C VAL A 163 15.72 -10.81 5.90
N TRP A 164 15.64 -10.64 4.57
CA TRP A 164 16.66 -11.07 3.61
C TRP A 164 17.63 -9.91 3.29
N PRO A 165 18.82 -9.83 3.92
CA PRO A 165 19.67 -8.64 3.89
C PRO A 165 20.26 -8.33 2.50
N GLU A 166 20.46 -9.34 1.64
CA GLU A 166 20.97 -9.17 0.28
C GLU A 166 19.91 -8.68 -0.72
N SER A 167 18.71 -8.35 -0.24
CA SER A 167 17.69 -7.69 -1.05
C SER A 167 18.15 -6.30 -1.47
N GLU A 168 17.99 -5.98 -2.75
CA GLU A 168 18.32 -4.65 -3.28
C GLU A 168 17.52 -3.52 -2.63
N SER A 169 16.38 -3.81 -1.98
CA SER A 169 15.63 -2.84 -1.19
C SER A 169 16.28 -2.50 0.16
N PHE A 170 17.36 -3.18 0.54
CA PHE A 170 18.17 -2.86 1.72
C PHE A 170 19.60 -2.40 1.37
N ARG A 171 19.83 -1.96 0.11
CA ARG A 171 21.02 -1.18 -0.27
C ARG A 171 21.11 0.13 0.54
N ASP A 172 22.33 0.54 0.89
CA ASP A 172 22.61 1.74 1.69
C ASP A 172 23.24 2.91 0.90
N ASP A 173 23.14 2.83 -0.42
CA ASP A 173 23.56 3.86 -1.39
C ASP A 173 23.09 5.26 -0.95
N GLY A 174 24.03 6.19 -0.77
CA GLY A 174 23.75 7.58 -0.39
C GLY A 174 23.31 7.82 1.06
N LEU A 175 23.18 6.78 1.90
CA LEU A 175 22.92 6.96 3.33
C LEU A 175 24.20 7.26 4.11
N GLY A 176 24.12 8.25 5.01
CA GLY A 176 25.19 8.60 5.95
C GLY A 176 25.41 7.53 7.03
N PRO A 177 26.27 7.80 8.04
CA PRO A 177 26.51 6.89 9.16
C PRO A 177 25.22 6.52 9.90
N VAL A 178 25.23 5.40 10.62
CA VAL A 178 24.10 4.98 11.47
C VAL A 178 23.86 6.06 12.55
N PRO A 179 22.60 6.46 12.85
CA PRO A 179 22.32 7.48 13.85
C PRO A 179 22.85 7.09 15.24
N SER A 180 23.56 7.98 15.92
CA SER A 180 24.29 7.67 17.17
C SER A 180 23.40 7.34 18.38
N GLN A 181 22.10 7.60 18.29
CA GLN A 181 21.10 7.18 19.28
C GLN A 181 20.68 5.71 19.16
N TRP A 182 21.06 5.02 18.07
CA TRP A 182 20.79 3.59 17.86
C TRP A 182 21.66 2.72 18.77
N LYS A 183 21.05 1.74 19.44
CA LYS A 183 21.74 0.80 20.35
C LYS A 183 21.59 -0.66 19.96
N GLY A 184 20.79 -0.97 18.94
CA GLY A 184 20.48 -2.34 18.56
C GLY A 184 21.60 -3.06 17.82
N ALA A 185 21.59 -4.38 17.93
CA ALA A 185 22.62 -5.27 17.42
C ALA A 185 22.30 -5.84 16.02
N CYS A 186 23.32 -6.45 15.42
CA CYS A 186 23.19 -7.31 14.25
C CYS A 186 23.51 -8.75 14.65
N ASP A 187 22.51 -9.44 15.20
CA ASP A 187 22.63 -10.79 15.74
C ASP A 187 22.72 -11.80 14.58
N LYS A 188 23.93 -12.14 14.13
CA LYS A 188 24.13 -13.14 13.05
C LYS A 188 23.50 -14.51 13.36
N GLY A 189 23.47 -14.88 14.64
CA GLY A 189 23.07 -16.20 15.09
C GLY A 189 23.98 -17.28 14.51
N GLN A 190 23.41 -18.24 13.79
CA GLN A 190 24.11 -19.33 13.11
C GLN A 190 24.15 -19.15 11.57
N ASP A 191 24.03 -17.91 11.07
CA ASP A 191 24.36 -17.54 9.70
C ASP A 191 25.54 -16.55 9.66
N ASP A 192 26.75 -17.05 9.48
CA ASP A 192 27.98 -16.23 9.39
C ASP A 192 27.93 -15.20 8.25
N LYS A 193 27.13 -15.45 7.20
CA LYS A 193 26.97 -14.56 6.04
C LYS A 193 25.97 -13.44 6.31
N PHE A 194 25.17 -13.52 7.38
CA PHE A 194 24.28 -12.43 7.75
C PHE A 194 25.10 -11.17 8.08
N SER A 195 24.68 -10.03 7.55
CA SER A 195 25.33 -8.74 7.80
C SER A 195 24.35 -7.58 7.68
N CYS A 196 24.53 -6.61 8.58
CA CYS A 196 23.85 -5.32 8.58
C CYS A 196 24.72 -4.28 7.86
N ASN A 197 24.11 -3.18 7.44
CA ASN A 197 24.75 -2.08 6.71
C ASN A 197 24.17 -0.74 7.20
N ARG A 198 24.39 0.38 6.49
CA ARG A 198 23.84 1.69 6.91
C ARG A 198 22.32 1.83 6.61
N LYS A 199 21.69 0.84 5.98
CA LYS A 199 20.25 0.79 5.70
C LYS A 199 19.52 -0.14 6.67
N LEU A 200 19.83 -1.43 6.63
CA LEU A 200 19.44 -2.41 7.64
C LEU A 200 20.46 -2.32 8.77
N ILE A 201 20.15 -1.55 9.81
CA ILE A 201 21.10 -1.18 10.87
C ILE A 201 21.10 -2.14 12.07
N GLY A 202 20.12 -3.05 12.13
CA GLY A 202 20.09 -4.14 13.09
C GLY A 202 19.15 -5.25 12.66
N ALA A 203 19.39 -6.44 13.18
CA ALA A 203 18.63 -7.64 12.88
C ALA A 203 18.77 -8.60 14.06
N ARG A 204 17.65 -9.08 14.60
CA ARG A 204 17.57 -9.85 15.85
C ARG A 204 16.53 -10.95 15.72
N TYR A 205 16.64 -12.02 16.51
CA TYR A 205 15.68 -13.12 16.48
C TYR A 205 15.35 -13.62 17.89
N PHE A 206 14.09 -13.99 18.08
CA PHE A 206 13.51 -14.41 19.35
C PHE A 206 12.71 -15.67 19.04
N ASN A 207 13.23 -16.82 19.47
CA ASN A 207 12.68 -18.14 19.13
C ASN A 207 12.58 -19.06 20.37
N LYS A 208 12.56 -18.50 21.57
CA LYS A 208 12.53 -19.25 22.83
C LYS A 208 11.12 -19.68 23.21
N GLY A 209 10.12 -18.85 22.92
CA GLY A 209 8.72 -19.24 22.96
C GLY A 209 8.41 -20.31 21.91
N TYR A 210 8.87 -20.10 20.67
CA TYR A 210 8.76 -21.09 19.61
C TYR A 210 9.46 -22.43 19.97
N ALA A 211 10.68 -22.38 20.53
CA ALA A 211 11.40 -23.57 20.99
C ALA A 211 10.69 -24.34 22.11
N SER A 212 9.93 -23.66 22.99
CA SER A 212 9.19 -24.36 24.06
C SER A 212 8.03 -25.20 23.53
N ALA A 213 7.47 -24.82 22.36
CA ALA A 213 6.46 -25.60 21.63
C ALA A 213 7.08 -26.61 20.64
N ALA A 214 8.22 -26.28 20.03
CA ALA A 214 8.87 -27.07 18.98
C ALA A 214 9.84 -28.14 19.49
N GLY A 215 10.41 -27.97 20.69
CA GLY A 215 11.57 -28.71 21.16
C GLY A 215 12.87 -28.20 20.52
N VAL A 216 13.73 -29.11 20.07
CA VAL A 216 15.06 -28.77 19.54
C VAL A 216 14.96 -28.13 18.16
N LEU A 217 15.38 -26.87 18.05
CA LEU A 217 15.35 -26.11 16.80
C LEU A 217 16.53 -26.45 15.88
N ASN A 218 16.27 -26.43 14.57
CA ASN A 218 17.30 -26.49 13.53
C ASN A 218 18.13 -25.20 13.51
N ALA A 219 19.42 -25.29 13.15
CA ALA A 219 20.32 -24.13 13.10
C ALA A 219 19.82 -23.01 12.16
N SER A 220 19.09 -23.35 11.10
CA SER A 220 18.44 -22.39 10.17
C SER A 220 17.31 -21.55 10.80
N MET A 221 16.88 -21.88 12.02
CA MET A 221 15.93 -21.09 12.83
C MET A 221 16.65 -20.16 13.83
N ASN A 222 17.95 -20.31 14.02
CA ASN A 222 18.77 -19.49 14.93
C ASN A 222 19.42 -18.33 14.18
N THR A 223 18.64 -17.53 13.46
CA THR A 223 19.12 -16.40 12.64
C THR A 223 17.96 -15.45 12.33
N PRO A 224 18.19 -14.13 12.20
CA PRO A 224 17.17 -13.18 11.75
C PRO A 224 16.88 -13.27 10.24
N ARG A 225 17.58 -14.15 9.51
CA ARG A 225 17.33 -14.37 8.07
C ARG A 225 15.90 -14.84 7.82
N ASP A 226 15.23 -14.09 6.95
CA ASP A 226 13.93 -14.47 6.39
C ASP A 226 14.07 -15.64 5.42
N MET A 227 13.49 -16.78 5.76
CA MET A 227 13.43 -17.99 4.90
C MET A 227 12.05 -18.21 4.29
N ASP A 228 11.13 -17.28 4.52
CA ASP A 228 9.70 -17.35 4.22
C ASP A 228 9.33 -16.32 3.14
N GLY A 229 9.60 -15.04 3.39
CA GLY A 229 9.44 -13.92 2.45
C GLY A 229 8.62 -12.76 2.99
N HIS A 230 7.71 -13.01 3.94
CA HIS A 230 6.76 -12.04 4.46
C HIS A 230 7.48 -10.86 5.14
N GLY A 231 8.44 -11.11 6.03
CA GLY A 231 9.21 -10.07 6.70
C GLY A 231 10.08 -9.21 5.76
N THR A 232 10.63 -9.81 4.69
CA THR A 232 11.29 -9.06 3.62
C THR A 232 10.31 -8.17 2.86
N HIS A 233 9.09 -8.65 2.61
CA HIS A 233 8.04 -7.93 1.90
C HIS A 233 7.50 -6.75 2.71
N THR A 234 7.22 -6.95 4.00
CA THR A 234 6.67 -5.91 4.89
C THR A 234 7.69 -4.82 5.17
N LEU A 235 8.94 -5.16 5.52
CA LEU A 235 9.98 -4.17 5.80
C LEU A 235 10.36 -3.35 4.57
N SER A 236 10.44 -3.98 3.39
CA SER A 236 10.68 -3.27 2.13
C SER A 236 9.48 -2.42 1.68
N THR A 237 8.24 -2.81 2.05
CA THR A 237 7.05 -1.95 1.88
C THR A 237 7.08 -0.73 2.83
N ALA A 238 7.54 -0.88 4.07
CA ALA A 238 7.62 0.23 5.00
C ALA A 238 8.70 1.25 4.61
N ALA A 239 9.90 0.76 4.30
CA ALA A 239 11.08 1.62 4.14
C ALA A 239 12.11 1.09 3.14
N GLY A 240 11.76 0.26 2.16
CA GLY A 240 12.71 -0.21 1.14
C GLY A 240 13.34 0.94 0.34
N SER A 241 14.67 0.87 0.15
CA SER A 241 15.43 1.73 -0.77
C SER A 241 14.92 1.57 -2.22
N PRO A 242 15.08 2.58 -3.10
CA PRO A 242 14.59 2.51 -4.47
C PRO A 242 15.31 1.44 -5.33
N VAL A 243 14.56 0.52 -5.96
CA VAL A 243 15.10 -0.53 -6.84
C VAL A 243 14.45 -0.50 -8.23
N PRO A 244 15.11 0.04 -9.28
CA PRO A 244 14.59 0.07 -10.64
C PRO A 244 14.45 -1.32 -11.29
N GLY A 245 13.44 -1.51 -12.14
CA GLY A 245 13.16 -2.77 -12.83
C GLY A 245 12.38 -3.80 -12.00
N ALA A 246 12.03 -3.48 -10.75
CA ALA A 246 11.27 -4.35 -9.87
C ALA A 246 9.92 -4.73 -10.49
N SER A 247 9.67 -6.04 -10.59
CA SER A 247 8.49 -6.64 -11.21
C SER A 247 8.32 -8.08 -10.72
N VAL A 248 7.10 -8.61 -10.81
CA VAL A 248 6.82 -10.03 -10.56
C VAL A 248 6.67 -10.70 -11.92
N PHE A 249 7.71 -11.42 -12.34
CA PHE A 249 7.84 -11.99 -13.70
C PHE A 249 7.65 -10.98 -14.85
N GLY A 250 8.02 -9.71 -14.65
CA GLY A 250 7.77 -8.62 -15.61
C GLY A 250 6.40 -7.93 -15.45
N PHE A 251 5.46 -8.51 -14.72
CA PHE A 251 4.21 -7.82 -14.35
C PHE A 251 4.47 -6.74 -13.29
N GLY A 252 3.76 -5.62 -13.41
CA GLY A 252 3.88 -4.50 -12.47
C GLY A 252 5.23 -3.78 -12.51
N ASN A 253 5.97 -3.89 -13.62
CA ASN A 253 7.30 -3.32 -13.80
C ASN A 253 7.35 -1.81 -13.50
N GLY A 254 8.26 -1.42 -12.60
CA GLY A 254 8.53 -0.04 -12.24
C GLY A 254 9.84 0.07 -11.46
N THR A 255 9.87 0.91 -10.43
CA THR A 255 10.90 0.85 -9.37
C THR A 255 10.19 0.35 -8.10
N ALA A 256 10.81 -0.41 -7.20
CA ALA A 256 10.25 -0.70 -5.87
C ALA A 256 10.80 0.30 -4.85
N SER A 257 10.05 0.62 -3.79
CA SER A 257 10.53 1.37 -2.61
C SER A 257 9.45 1.32 -1.52
N GLY A 258 9.82 1.65 -0.29
CA GLY A 258 8.88 1.83 0.81
C GLY A 258 8.34 3.25 0.96
N GLY A 259 7.52 3.46 1.99
CA GLY A 259 6.94 4.76 2.32
C GLY A 259 7.94 5.77 2.87
N SER A 260 8.97 5.30 3.57
CA SER A 260 10.13 6.08 4.01
C SER A 260 11.44 5.54 3.40
N PRO A 261 11.76 5.83 2.12
CA PRO A 261 12.93 5.27 1.43
C PRO A 261 14.29 5.54 2.09
N HIS A 262 14.44 6.64 2.85
CA HIS A 262 15.69 7.00 3.54
C HIS A 262 15.67 6.70 5.05
N ALA A 263 14.58 6.15 5.59
CA ALA A 263 14.58 5.63 6.96
C ALA A 263 15.56 4.46 7.09
N ARG A 264 16.12 4.30 8.29
CA ARG A 264 16.88 3.10 8.66
C ARG A 264 15.88 2.00 9.04
N VAL A 265 16.25 0.74 8.83
CA VAL A 265 15.39 -0.41 9.15
C VAL A 265 16.05 -1.36 10.13
N ALA A 266 15.23 -1.99 10.97
CA ALA A 266 15.64 -3.04 11.89
C ALA A 266 14.66 -4.21 11.82
N ALA A 267 15.15 -5.44 11.85
CA ALA A 267 14.32 -6.64 11.76
C ALA A 267 14.31 -7.43 13.07
N TYR A 268 13.13 -7.76 13.59
CA TYR A 268 12.96 -8.57 14.79
C TYR A 268 12.18 -9.83 14.40
N ARG A 269 12.90 -10.93 14.19
CA ARG A 269 12.30 -12.21 13.80
C ARG A 269 11.61 -12.85 15.01
N VAL A 270 10.29 -12.90 14.98
CA VAL A 270 9.43 -13.50 16.02
C VAL A 270 8.47 -14.56 15.48
N CYS A 271 8.36 -14.66 14.14
CA CYS A 271 7.51 -15.63 13.46
C CYS A 271 8.34 -16.73 12.79
N PHE A 272 7.89 -17.98 12.94
CA PHE A 272 8.54 -19.21 12.50
C PHE A 272 7.47 -20.17 11.92
N PRO A 273 7.87 -21.24 11.20
CA PRO A 273 6.91 -22.13 10.53
C PRO A 273 5.83 -22.69 11.46
N PRO A 274 4.56 -22.80 11.03
CA PRO A 274 3.43 -23.05 11.92
C PRO A 274 3.51 -24.37 12.68
N ILE A 275 3.32 -24.30 14.01
CA ILE A 275 3.10 -25.44 14.89
C ILE A 275 1.68 -25.35 15.43
N ASN A 276 0.86 -26.36 15.11
CA ASN A 276 -0.57 -26.40 15.45
C ASN A 276 -1.40 -25.17 15.00
N GLY A 277 -0.90 -24.41 14.02
CA GLY A 277 -1.50 -23.16 13.54
C GLY A 277 -0.92 -21.88 14.17
N SER A 278 0.04 -21.98 15.09
CA SER A 278 0.73 -20.85 15.71
C SER A 278 2.13 -20.65 15.11
N GLU A 279 2.42 -19.42 14.68
CA GLU A 279 3.68 -19.06 13.99
C GLU A 279 4.53 -18.06 14.80
N CYS A 280 3.88 -17.09 15.44
CA CYS A 280 4.52 -16.06 16.26
C CYS A 280 4.02 -16.20 17.71
N PHE A 281 4.92 -16.30 18.69
CA PHE A 281 4.57 -16.60 20.08
C PHE A 281 4.74 -15.35 20.98
N ASP A 282 3.79 -15.08 21.89
CA ASP A 282 3.80 -13.88 22.73
C ASP A 282 5.09 -13.68 23.54
N ALA A 283 5.71 -14.76 24.02
CA ALA A 283 6.98 -14.69 24.74
C ALA A 283 8.13 -14.14 23.88
N ASP A 284 8.15 -14.45 22.58
CA ASP A 284 9.13 -13.94 21.63
C ASP A 284 8.76 -12.54 21.13
N ILE A 285 7.46 -12.23 20.98
CA ILE A 285 6.94 -10.89 20.66
C ILE A 285 7.26 -9.89 21.78
N LEU A 286 7.05 -10.26 23.05
CA LEU A 286 7.38 -9.42 24.21
C LEU A 286 8.89 -9.20 24.35
N ALA A 287 9.71 -10.23 24.11
CA ALA A 287 11.17 -10.10 24.10
C ALA A 287 11.64 -9.18 22.96
N ALA A 288 10.98 -9.22 21.79
CA ALA A 288 11.24 -8.28 20.70
C ALA A 288 10.80 -6.85 21.04
N PHE A 289 9.69 -6.65 21.78
CA PHE A 289 9.26 -5.33 22.26
C PHE A 289 10.29 -4.71 23.20
N ASP A 290 10.72 -5.43 24.24
CA ASP A 290 11.75 -4.95 25.17
C ASP A 290 13.06 -4.59 24.43
N ALA A 291 13.51 -5.49 23.54
CA ALA A 291 14.67 -5.25 22.67
C ALA A 291 14.50 -4.00 21.80
N ALA A 292 13.38 -3.84 21.09
CA ALA A 292 13.18 -2.71 20.19
C ALA A 292 13.05 -1.36 20.93
N ILE A 293 12.43 -1.37 22.11
CA ILE A 293 12.34 -0.22 23.01
C ILE A 293 13.73 0.19 23.51
N HIS A 294 14.57 -0.77 23.91
CA HIS A 294 15.96 -0.52 24.29
C HIS A 294 16.78 0.02 23.11
N ASP A 295 16.67 -0.64 21.96
CA ASP A 295 17.51 -0.44 20.78
C ASP A 295 17.27 0.93 20.11
N GLY A 296 16.10 1.53 20.33
CA GLY A 296 15.79 2.92 19.94
C GLY A 296 15.05 3.06 18.61
N VAL A 297 14.15 2.12 18.28
CA VAL A 297 13.26 2.27 17.11
C VAL A 297 12.28 3.43 17.33
N HIS A 298 11.83 4.06 16.25
CA HIS A 298 10.85 5.16 16.28
C HIS A 298 9.45 4.71 15.86
N VAL A 299 9.38 3.65 15.05
CA VAL A 299 8.13 3.06 14.55
C VAL A 299 8.28 1.54 14.59
N LEU A 300 7.23 0.83 14.98
CA LEU A 300 7.13 -0.63 14.89
C LEU A 300 5.99 -1.01 13.93
N SER A 301 6.29 -1.89 12.99
CA SER A 301 5.36 -2.44 12.01
C SER A 301 5.13 -3.92 12.31
N LEU A 302 3.96 -4.25 12.87
CA LEU A 302 3.56 -5.59 13.24
C LEU A 302 2.55 -6.13 12.22
N SER A 303 2.99 -7.08 11.40
CA SER A 303 2.14 -7.71 10.38
C SER A 303 1.59 -9.05 10.86
N LEU A 304 1.27 -9.12 12.15
CA LEU A 304 0.89 -10.30 12.93
C LEU A 304 -0.25 -9.95 13.91
N GLY A 305 -0.90 -10.96 14.46
CA GLY A 305 -1.99 -10.83 15.45
C GLY A 305 -2.71 -12.16 15.67
N GLY A 306 -3.24 -12.37 16.87
CA GLY A 306 -4.07 -13.54 17.24
C GLY A 306 -5.57 -13.22 17.28
N ASP A 307 -6.36 -14.11 17.89
CA ASP A 307 -7.72 -13.78 18.30
C ASP A 307 -7.72 -12.68 19.38
N PRO A 308 -8.70 -11.77 19.39
CA PRO A 308 -8.71 -10.65 20.34
C PRO A 308 -9.01 -11.09 21.79
N SER A 309 -8.05 -10.85 22.68
CA SER A 309 -8.15 -11.09 24.13
C SER A 309 -8.21 -9.77 24.94
N ASN A 310 -8.22 -9.87 26.27
CA ASN A 310 -8.12 -8.73 27.17
C ASN A 310 -6.73 -8.05 27.04
N TYR A 311 -6.61 -6.74 27.28
CA TYR A 311 -5.36 -6.01 27.07
C TYR A 311 -4.19 -6.42 27.99
N PHE A 312 -4.45 -7.15 29.09
CA PHE A 312 -3.42 -7.75 29.94
C PHE A 312 -3.19 -9.25 29.66
N ASP A 313 -3.97 -9.83 28.74
CA ASP A 313 -3.85 -11.21 28.22
C ASP A 313 -3.47 -11.21 26.72
N ASP A 314 -2.83 -10.13 26.25
CA ASP A 314 -2.42 -9.88 24.85
C ASP A 314 -0.98 -9.34 24.85
N GLY A 315 0.00 -10.14 24.37
CA GLY A 315 1.41 -9.75 24.36
C GLY A 315 1.71 -8.57 23.43
N ILE A 316 0.89 -8.38 22.38
CA ILE A 316 0.98 -7.22 21.49
C ILE A 316 0.45 -5.98 22.19
N ALA A 317 -0.70 -6.05 22.86
CA ALA A 317 -1.24 -4.92 23.63
C ALA A 317 -0.29 -4.49 24.76
N ILE A 318 0.25 -5.44 25.53
CA ILE A 318 1.23 -5.19 26.60
C ILE A 318 2.49 -4.51 26.05
N GLY A 319 3.19 -5.16 25.11
CA GLY A 319 4.45 -4.65 24.59
C GLY A 319 4.30 -3.31 23.86
N SER A 320 3.21 -3.14 23.12
CA SER A 320 2.92 -1.88 22.42
C SER A 320 2.55 -0.72 23.34
N PHE A 321 1.95 -0.97 24.50
CA PHE A 321 1.71 0.06 25.51
C PHE A 321 3.05 0.64 25.98
N HIS A 322 3.99 -0.23 26.38
CA HIS A 322 5.34 0.19 26.80
C HIS A 322 6.09 0.91 25.68
N ALA A 323 5.92 0.51 24.41
CA ALA A 323 6.50 1.20 23.26
C ALA A 323 5.90 2.61 23.05
N VAL A 324 4.57 2.74 23.06
CA VAL A 324 3.87 4.02 22.86
C VAL A 324 4.21 5.04 23.96
N ARG A 325 4.33 4.59 25.22
CA ARG A 325 4.82 5.41 26.35
C ARG A 325 6.26 5.91 26.19
N ARG A 326 7.08 5.25 25.37
CA ARG A 326 8.43 5.69 25.00
C ARG A 326 8.45 6.54 23.73
N GLY A 327 7.29 6.92 23.21
CA GLY A 327 7.15 7.73 21.99
C GLY A 327 7.26 6.94 20.69
N ILE A 328 7.24 5.60 20.76
CA ILE A 328 7.36 4.70 19.60
C ILE A 328 5.97 4.42 19.03
N ALA A 329 5.76 4.71 17.75
CA ALA A 329 4.47 4.46 17.12
C ALA A 329 4.35 3.00 16.68
N VAL A 330 3.36 2.27 17.20
CA VAL A 330 3.10 0.86 16.85
C VAL A 330 1.92 0.74 15.89
N VAL A 331 2.18 0.19 14.72
CA VAL A 331 1.20 -0.01 13.64
C VAL A 331 1.00 -1.51 13.45
N CYS A 332 -0.26 -1.95 13.39
CA CYS A 332 -0.63 -3.37 13.30
C CYS A 332 -1.59 -3.65 12.15
N SER A 333 -1.49 -4.83 11.54
CA SER A 333 -2.51 -5.38 10.64
C SER A 333 -3.84 -5.64 11.37
N ALA A 334 -4.98 -5.41 10.73
CA ALA A 334 -6.30 -5.69 11.32
C ALA A 334 -6.69 -7.19 11.33
N GLY A 335 -6.01 -8.03 10.54
CA GLY A 335 -6.36 -9.43 10.32
C GLY A 335 -6.96 -9.68 8.94
N ASN A 336 -6.95 -10.95 8.53
CA ASN A 336 -7.38 -11.40 7.19
C ASN A 336 -8.63 -12.31 7.25
N SER A 337 -9.45 -12.14 8.29
CA SER A 337 -10.60 -13.00 8.63
C SER A 337 -11.96 -12.38 8.26
N GLY A 338 -11.97 -11.32 7.44
CA GLY A 338 -13.17 -10.74 6.87
C GLY A 338 -13.90 -11.68 5.89
N PRO A 339 -15.14 -11.36 5.46
CA PRO A 339 -15.80 -10.05 5.58
C PRO A 339 -16.77 -9.92 6.77
N GLY A 340 -16.73 -10.85 7.75
CA GLY A 340 -17.60 -10.77 8.93
C GLY A 340 -17.32 -9.56 9.82
N LEU A 341 -18.35 -9.01 10.47
CA LEU A 341 -18.19 -7.99 11.51
C LEU A 341 -17.58 -8.60 12.78
N GLY A 342 -16.80 -7.82 13.52
CA GLY A 342 -16.14 -8.26 14.76
C GLY A 342 -14.98 -9.24 14.54
N THR A 343 -14.38 -9.22 13.35
CA THR A 343 -13.26 -10.10 12.95
C THR A 343 -11.89 -9.43 13.08
N ALA A 344 -11.85 -8.17 13.52
CA ALA A 344 -10.62 -7.40 13.72
C ALA A 344 -9.83 -7.85 14.96
N SER A 345 -8.52 -8.02 14.76
CA SER A 345 -7.51 -8.21 15.82
C SER A 345 -6.81 -6.87 16.15
N ASN A 346 -5.80 -6.90 17.02
CA ASN A 346 -4.98 -5.75 17.41
C ASN A 346 -5.84 -4.57 17.90
N LEU A 347 -6.71 -4.83 18.88
CA LEU A 347 -7.84 -3.96 19.24
C LEU A 347 -7.54 -2.86 20.28
N ALA A 348 -6.37 -2.87 20.93
CA ALA A 348 -5.98 -1.83 21.88
C ALA A 348 -5.98 -0.40 21.27
N PRO A 349 -6.35 0.64 22.04
CA PRO A 349 -6.48 2.00 21.51
C PRO A 349 -5.13 2.66 21.18
N TRP A 350 -4.05 2.28 21.87
CA TRP A 350 -2.70 2.77 21.59
C TRP A 350 -2.09 2.17 20.31
N LEU A 351 -2.55 0.98 19.87
CA LEU A 351 -2.20 0.40 18.57
C LEU A 351 -2.84 1.18 17.42
N PHE A 352 -2.13 1.33 16.30
CA PHE A 352 -2.67 1.88 15.07
C PHE A 352 -3.01 0.75 14.07
N THR A 353 -4.29 0.38 13.98
CA THR A 353 -4.74 -0.86 13.34
C THR A 353 -5.24 -0.64 11.92
N THR A 354 -4.75 -1.40 10.94
CA THR A 354 -4.90 -1.10 9.50
C THR A 354 -5.72 -2.14 8.73
N GLY A 355 -6.84 -1.72 8.15
CA GLY A 355 -7.58 -2.48 7.14
C GLY A 355 -6.86 -2.52 5.78
N ALA A 356 -7.30 -3.40 4.88
CA ALA A 356 -6.70 -3.59 3.55
C ALA A 356 -7.66 -3.21 2.43
N SER A 357 -7.18 -2.40 1.49
CA SER A 357 -7.92 -2.01 0.29
C SER A 357 -7.12 -2.22 -1.00
N THR A 358 -7.81 -2.19 -2.13
CA THR A 358 -7.19 -2.25 -3.46
C THR A 358 -6.49 -0.93 -3.83
N MET A 359 -5.61 -1.01 -4.84
CA MET A 359 -5.08 0.15 -5.56
C MET A 359 -5.58 0.12 -7.01
N ASP A 360 -5.39 1.21 -7.76
CA ASP A 360 -5.81 1.32 -9.17
C ASP A 360 -4.94 0.51 -10.18
N ARG A 361 -4.28 -0.55 -9.72
CA ARG A 361 -3.54 -1.53 -10.53
C ARG A 361 -4.20 -2.89 -10.43
N GLU A 362 -4.43 -3.50 -11.58
CA GLU A 362 -4.86 -4.89 -11.69
C GLU A 362 -3.96 -5.67 -12.66
N PHE A 363 -4.04 -6.99 -12.56
CA PHE A 363 -3.42 -7.94 -13.46
C PHE A 363 -4.49 -8.78 -14.20
N PRO A 364 -5.32 -8.16 -15.05
CA PRO A 364 -6.47 -8.83 -15.65
C PRO A 364 -6.07 -9.96 -16.60
N SER A 365 -6.70 -11.11 -16.42
CA SER A 365 -6.74 -12.24 -17.37
C SER A 365 -8.20 -12.65 -17.57
N TYR A 366 -8.62 -12.87 -18.80
CA TYR A 366 -10.02 -13.07 -19.14
C TYR A 366 -10.30 -14.52 -19.53
N ILE A 367 -11.42 -15.08 -19.05
CA ILE A 367 -12.01 -16.30 -19.64
C ILE A 367 -13.02 -15.88 -20.71
N VAL A 368 -12.82 -16.39 -21.93
CA VAL A 368 -13.58 -16.03 -23.13
C VAL A 368 -14.27 -17.27 -23.70
N PHE A 369 -15.58 -17.21 -23.91
CA PHE A 369 -16.40 -18.34 -24.38
C PHE A 369 -17.63 -17.88 -25.17
N ASN A 370 -18.21 -18.78 -25.97
CA ASN A 370 -19.39 -18.49 -26.78
C ASN A 370 -20.67 -18.93 -26.06
N HIS A 371 -21.40 -17.98 -25.46
CA HIS A 371 -22.65 -18.24 -24.75
C HIS A 371 -23.87 -17.71 -25.53
N THR A 372 -24.86 -18.56 -25.70
CA THR A 372 -26.14 -18.20 -26.32
C THR A 372 -27.07 -17.66 -25.24
N LYS A 373 -27.14 -16.33 -25.08
CA LYS A 373 -28.13 -15.73 -24.16
C LYS A 373 -29.54 -16.13 -24.61
N ALA A 374 -30.26 -16.86 -23.77
CA ALA A 374 -31.71 -17.00 -23.93
C ALA A 374 -32.36 -15.60 -23.85
N LYS A 375 -33.27 -15.26 -24.77
CA LYS A 375 -34.14 -14.08 -24.60
C LYS A 375 -34.93 -14.28 -23.31
N ALA A 376 -34.98 -13.25 -22.45
CA ALA A 376 -36.05 -13.16 -21.46
C ALA A 376 -37.39 -13.16 -22.22
N ARG A 377 -38.33 -14.01 -21.80
CA ARG A 377 -39.66 -14.11 -22.43
C ARG A 377 -40.56 -12.95 -21.97
N ASN A 378 -40.30 -11.76 -22.49
CA ASN A 378 -41.30 -10.69 -22.48
C ASN A 378 -42.38 -11.05 -23.52
N SER A 379 -43.60 -11.24 -23.06
CA SER A 379 -44.68 -11.91 -23.81
C SER A 379 -45.54 -10.93 -24.64
N SER A 380 -44.97 -10.35 -25.71
CA SER A 380 -45.74 -9.44 -26.59
C SER A 380 -45.17 -9.20 -28.01
N GLU A 381 -44.33 -10.07 -28.58
CA GLU A 381 -43.72 -9.85 -29.93
C GLU A 381 -43.90 -11.00 -30.92
N SER A 382 -43.89 -10.64 -32.21
CA SER A 382 -44.30 -11.44 -33.39
C SER A 382 -43.37 -12.62 -33.75
N PRO A 383 -43.86 -13.70 -34.40
CA PRO A 383 -43.11 -14.96 -34.60
C PRO A 383 -41.87 -14.94 -35.50
N LEU A 384 -41.47 -13.79 -36.07
CA LEU A 384 -40.35 -13.73 -37.03
C LEU A 384 -38.97 -13.75 -36.34
N ALA A 385 -38.64 -14.92 -35.78
CA ALA A 385 -37.43 -15.14 -35.00
C ALA A 385 -36.15 -15.05 -35.86
N ARG A 386 -35.41 -13.94 -35.72
CA ARG A 386 -34.00 -13.89 -36.13
C ARG A 386 -33.21 -14.97 -35.35
N PRO A 387 -32.23 -15.65 -35.97
CA PRO A 387 -31.43 -16.66 -35.27
C PRO A 387 -30.69 -16.05 -34.08
N PRO A 388 -30.50 -16.80 -32.97
CA PRO A 388 -29.88 -16.27 -31.77
C PRO A 388 -28.41 -15.92 -32.03
N HIS A 389 -28.06 -14.64 -31.92
CA HIS A 389 -26.67 -14.17 -32.01
C HIS A 389 -25.81 -14.87 -30.96
N LYS A 390 -24.80 -15.63 -31.40
CA LYS A 390 -23.72 -16.11 -30.55
C LYS A 390 -22.97 -14.89 -30.01
N SER A 391 -23.07 -14.64 -28.71
CA SER A 391 -22.40 -13.51 -28.06
C SER A 391 -21.12 -14.00 -27.41
N LEU A 392 -19.98 -13.47 -27.87
CA LEU A 392 -18.68 -13.75 -27.27
C LEU A 392 -18.66 -13.15 -25.87
N THR A 393 -18.75 -14.02 -24.85
CA THR A 393 -18.77 -13.62 -23.45
C THR A 393 -17.35 -13.60 -22.92
N LYS A 394 -16.94 -12.45 -22.37
CA LYS A 394 -15.59 -12.19 -21.85
C LYS A 394 -15.70 -11.77 -20.39
N ILE A 395 -15.41 -12.69 -19.48
CA ILE A 395 -15.38 -12.42 -18.03
C ILE A 395 -13.98 -11.94 -17.65
N LYS A 396 -13.90 -10.91 -16.79
CA LYS A 396 -12.64 -10.36 -16.26
C LYS A 396 -12.28 -11.06 -14.95
N GLY A 397 -11.15 -11.75 -14.93
CA GLY A 397 -10.51 -12.24 -13.70
C GLY A 397 -9.13 -11.62 -13.49
N GLN A 398 -8.39 -12.08 -12.48
CA GLN A 398 -6.99 -11.69 -12.22
C GLN A 398 -6.03 -12.91 -12.23
N SER A 399 -4.76 -12.67 -12.56
CA SER A 399 -3.70 -13.70 -12.62
C SER A 399 -2.30 -13.10 -12.76
N LEU A 400 -1.29 -13.77 -12.18
CA LEU A 400 0.14 -13.57 -12.48
C LEU A 400 0.78 -14.80 -13.15
N SER A 401 -0.01 -15.64 -13.83
CA SER A 401 0.51 -16.78 -14.60
C SER A 401 1.46 -16.32 -15.71
N ILE A 402 2.73 -16.76 -15.61
CA ILE A 402 3.74 -16.59 -16.68
C ILE A 402 3.44 -17.47 -17.89
N THR A 403 2.83 -18.64 -17.65
CA THR A 403 2.43 -19.58 -18.69
C THR A 403 1.14 -19.10 -19.37
N ASN A 404 1.10 -19.14 -20.70
CA ASN A 404 -0.07 -18.77 -21.49
C ASN A 404 -0.50 -19.92 -22.41
N LEU A 405 -1.78 -19.94 -22.75
CA LEU A 405 -2.28 -20.73 -23.87
C LEU A 405 -2.17 -19.92 -25.17
N PRO A 406 -1.94 -20.57 -26.32
CA PRO A 406 -2.32 -20.03 -27.63
C PRO A 406 -3.80 -19.64 -27.65
N GLU A 407 -4.14 -18.53 -28.32
CA GLU A 407 -5.52 -18.00 -28.37
C GLU A 407 -6.41 -18.81 -29.34
N LYS A 408 -6.70 -20.05 -28.96
CA LYS A 408 -7.65 -20.97 -29.61
C LYS A 408 -8.59 -21.56 -28.56
N SER A 409 -9.77 -22.01 -28.98
CA SER A 409 -10.75 -22.60 -28.06
C SER A 409 -10.29 -23.98 -27.55
N TYR A 410 -10.38 -24.19 -26.23
CA TYR A 410 -10.17 -25.47 -25.55
C TYR A 410 -11.49 -25.95 -24.95
N PRO A 411 -11.70 -27.27 -24.75
CA PRO A 411 -12.85 -27.75 -24.00
C PRO A 411 -12.76 -27.31 -22.54
N LEU A 412 -13.87 -26.87 -21.96
CA LEU A 412 -13.99 -26.64 -20.53
C LEU A 412 -14.55 -27.89 -19.83
N ILE A 413 -14.30 -28.02 -18.54
CA ILE A 413 -14.98 -28.99 -17.67
C ILE A 413 -15.24 -28.40 -16.29
N ASP A 414 -16.45 -28.61 -15.78
CA ASP A 414 -16.79 -28.40 -14.38
C ASP A 414 -16.07 -29.44 -13.53
N SER A 415 -15.25 -28.99 -12.58
CA SER A 415 -14.46 -29.85 -11.70
C SER A 415 -15.32 -30.87 -10.92
N ALA A 416 -16.57 -30.52 -10.57
CA ALA A 416 -17.52 -31.45 -9.95
C ALA A 416 -17.79 -32.70 -10.80
N LYS A 417 -17.72 -32.57 -12.13
CA LYS A 417 -17.93 -33.64 -13.12
C LYS A 417 -16.62 -34.34 -13.51
N ALA A 418 -15.48 -33.82 -13.05
CA ALA A 418 -14.14 -34.30 -13.36
C ALA A 418 -13.52 -35.21 -12.29
N GLY A 419 -14.21 -35.47 -11.17
CA GLY A 419 -13.67 -36.21 -10.03
C GLY A 419 -13.16 -37.63 -10.34
N ALA A 420 -12.10 -38.04 -9.63
CA ALA A 420 -11.59 -39.41 -9.62
C ALA A 420 -12.58 -40.38 -8.93
N ALA A 421 -12.46 -41.68 -9.21
CA ALA A 421 -13.40 -42.70 -8.71
C ALA A 421 -13.43 -42.86 -7.17
N ASN A 422 -12.37 -42.39 -6.49
CA ASN A 422 -12.19 -42.42 -5.05
C ASN A 422 -12.30 -41.04 -4.38
N ALA A 423 -12.66 -39.99 -5.11
CA ALA A 423 -12.74 -38.62 -4.61
C ALA A 423 -14.20 -38.19 -4.39
N THR A 424 -14.48 -37.38 -3.36
CA THR A 424 -15.83 -36.81 -3.20
C THR A 424 -16.06 -35.70 -4.22
N THR A 425 -17.34 -35.41 -4.53
CA THR A 425 -17.72 -34.26 -5.36
C THR A 425 -17.16 -32.94 -4.81
N LYS A 426 -17.02 -32.81 -3.48
CA LYS A 426 -16.48 -31.62 -2.81
C LYS A 426 -14.97 -31.48 -3.04
N ASP A 427 -14.22 -32.58 -2.96
CA ASP A 427 -12.77 -32.57 -3.20
C ASP A 427 -12.46 -32.30 -4.68
N ALA A 428 -13.29 -32.84 -5.57
CA ALA A 428 -13.24 -32.57 -7.00
C ALA A 428 -13.57 -31.10 -7.29
N GLN A 429 -14.67 -30.55 -6.76
CA GLN A 429 -15.04 -29.11 -6.86
C GLN A 429 -13.94 -28.18 -6.37
N LEU A 430 -13.30 -28.54 -5.26
CA LEU A 430 -12.19 -27.79 -4.68
C LEU A 430 -10.86 -28.06 -5.39
N CYS A 431 -10.81 -28.91 -6.42
CA CYS A 431 -9.60 -29.33 -7.13
C CYS A 431 -8.47 -29.70 -6.16
N MET A 432 -8.77 -30.58 -5.21
CA MET A 432 -7.76 -31.16 -4.32
C MET A 432 -6.74 -31.99 -5.12
N ILE A 433 -5.50 -32.05 -4.65
CA ILE A 433 -4.45 -32.88 -5.27
C ILE A 433 -4.89 -34.34 -5.24
N GLY A 434 -4.83 -35.02 -6.39
CA GLY A 434 -5.31 -36.39 -6.57
C GLY A 434 -6.83 -36.56 -6.77
N ALA A 435 -7.66 -35.52 -6.56
CA ALA A 435 -9.12 -35.65 -6.63
C ALA A 435 -9.71 -35.61 -8.06
N LEU A 436 -8.91 -35.34 -9.09
CA LEU A 436 -9.33 -35.18 -10.47
C LEU A 436 -8.91 -36.37 -11.34
N ASP A 437 -9.83 -36.91 -12.16
CA ASP A 437 -9.55 -38.00 -13.10
C ASP A 437 -8.77 -37.49 -14.32
N PRO A 438 -7.52 -37.95 -14.56
CA PRO A 438 -6.74 -37.53 -15.72
C PRO A 438 -7.41 -37.85 -17.07
N LYS A 439 -8.23 -38.91 -17.16
CA LYS A 439 -8.97 -39.25 -18.38
C LYS A 439 -10.08 -38.22 -18.68
N LYS A 440 -10.63 -37.58 -17.65
CA LYS A 440 -11.65 -36.53 -17.79
C LYS A 440 -11.05 -35.14 -18.01
N VAL A 441 -9.86 -34.87 -17.46
CA VAL A 441 -9.23 -33.54 -17.43
C VAL A 441 -8.21 -33.29 -18.55
N LYS A 442 -7.52 -34.32 -19.07
CA LYS A 442 -6.44 -34.17 -20.05
C LYS A 442 -6.83 -33.28 -21.24
N GLY A 443 -6.06 -32.20 -21.46
CA GLY A 443 -6.27 -31.27 -22.58
C GLY A 443 -7.34 -30.19 -22.37
N LYS A 444 -7.95 -30.09 -21.19
CA LYS A 444 -9.08 -29.19 -20.91
C LYS A 444 -8.73 -28.03 -19.98
N ILE A 445 -9.56 -27.00 -19.99
CA ILE A 445 -9.60 -25.96 -18.96
C ILE A 445 -10.57 -26.39 -17.86
N VAL A 446 -10.10 -26.50 -16.62
CA VAL A 446 -10.93 -26.94 -15.49
C VAL A 446 -11.49 -25.74 -14.73
N VAL A 447 -12.78 -25.76 -14.39
CA VAL A 447 -13.41 -24.73 -13.56
C VAL A 447 -13.50 -25.23 -12.12
N CYS A 448 -12.62 -24.71 -11.28
CA CYS A 448 -12.47 -25.04 -9.85
C CYS A 448 -13.15 -23.99 -8.97
N LEU A 449 -13.63 -24.38 -7.80
CA LEU A 449 -14.23 -23.47 -6.81
C LEU A 449 -13.20 -23.02 -5.76
N ARG A 450 -13.23 -21.75 -5.33
CA ARG A 450 -12.50 -21.25 -4.15
C ARG A 450 -13.01 -21.95 -2.88
N GLY A 451 -12.14 -22.06 -1.87
CA GLY A 451 -12.42 -22.75 -0.62
C GLY A 451 -11.14 -23.00 0.18
N ILE A 452 -11.17 -23.99 1.07
CA ILE A 452 -10.18 -24.19 2.15
C ILE A 452 -8.72 -24.44 1.70
N ASN A 453 -8.50 -24.97 0.50
CA ASN A 453 -7.16 -25.28 -0.02
C ASN A 453 -6.59 -24.13 -0.87
N ALA A 454 -5.27 -23.92 -0.78
CA ALA A 454 -4.56 -22.82 -1.41
C ALA A 454 -4.88 -22.65 -2.91
N ARG A 455 -5.12 -21.40 -3.33
CA ARG A 455 -5.61 -21.05 -4.68
C ARG A 455 -4.70 -21.55 -5.81
N VAL A 456 -3.38 -21.60 -5.58
CA VAL A 456 -2.41 -22.14 -6.55
C VAL A 456 -2.31 -23.67 -6.52
N ALA A 457 -2.51 -24.32 -5.36
CA ALA A 457 -2.50 -25.79 -5.27
C ALA A 457 -3.60 -26.45 -6.11
N LYS A 458 -4.75 -25.77 -6.26
CA LYS A 458 -5.81 -26.15 -7.22
C LYS A 458 -5.31 -26.24 -8.66
N GLY A 459 -4.46 -25.27 -9.05
CA GLY A 459 -3.84 -25.23 -10.36
C GLY A 459 -2.83 -26.35 -10.57
N GLU A 460 -2.05 -26.69 -9.53
CA GLU A 460 -1.14 -27.84 -9.58
C GLU A 460 -1.90 -29.17 -9.70
N ALA A 461 -3.01 -29.35 -8.96
CA ALA A 461 -3.87 -30.53 -9.10
C ALA A 461 -4.43 -30.68 -10.53
N VAL A 462 -4.88 -29.58 -11.14
CA VAL A 462 -5.33 -29.56 -12.55
C VAL A 462 -4.20 -29.91 -13.52
N LYS A 463 -3.01 -29.36 -13.30
CA LYS A 463 -1.79 -29.62 -14.10
C LYS A 463 -1.34 -31.08 -14.00
N GLN A 464 -1.34 -31.68 -12.81
CA GLN A 464 -1.03 -33.10 -12.59
C GLN A 464 -2.05 -34.03 -13.25
N ALA A 465 -3.33 -33.66 -13.29
CA ALA A 465 -4.37 -34.36 -14.06
C ALA A 465 -4.30 -34.09 -15.59
N GLY A 466 -3.26 -33.41 -16.09
CA GLY A 466 -3.04 -33.14 -17.51
C GLY A 466 -3.92 -32.02 -18.09
N GLY A 467 -4.54 -31.21 -17.24
CA GLY A 467 -5.31 -30.03 -17.63
C GLY A 467 -4.39 -28.92 -18.14
N VAL A 468 -4.87 -28.16 -19.12
CA VAL A 468 -4.08 -27.11 -19.80
C VAL A 468 -4.31 -25.71 -19.21
N GLY A 469 -5.31 -25.54 -18.36
CA GLY A 469 -5.56 -24.30 -17.65
C GLY A 469 -6.66 -24.42 -16.60
N MET A 470 -6.81 -23.38 -15.76
CA MET A 470 -7.77 -23.35 -14.67
C MET A 470 -8.53 -22.02 -14.62
N VAL A 471 -9.86 -22.08 -14.47
CA VAL A 471 -10.64 -20.93 -14.00
C VAL A 471 -10.98 -21.18 -12.54
N LEU A 472 -10.59 -20.26 -11.65
CA LEU A 472 -10.94 -20.32 -10.24
C LEU A 472 -12.14 -19.42 -9.97
N ALA A 473 -13.33 -20.00 -9.85
CA ALA A 473 -14.53 -19.25 -9.47
C ALA A 473 -14.59 -19.08 -7.96
N ASN A 474 -14.90 -17.88 -7.47
CA ASN A 474 -15.30 -17.71 -6.08
C ASN A 474 -16.61 -18.44 -5.77
N ASP A 475 -16.74 -18.87 -4.52
CA ASP A 475 -17.99 -19.31 -3.93
C ASP A 475 -18.78 -18.11 -3.36
N ALA A 476 -19.96 -18.37 -2.78
CA ALA A 476 -20.78 -17.33 -2.21
C ALA A 476 -20.13 -16.62 -0.99
N SER A 477 -19.31 -17.32 -0.19
CA SER A 477 -18.67 -16.71 0.99
C SER A 477 -17.52 -15.75 0.63
N THR A 478 -16.80 -16.02 -0.47
CA THR A 478 -15.67 -15.18 -0.91
C THR A 478 -16.05 -14.08 -1.93
N GLY A 479 -17.32 -14.03 -2.34
CA GLY A 479 -17.92 -12.86 -3.00
C GLY A 479 -17.25 -12.46 -4.32
N ASN A 480 -17.08 -11.15 -4.56
CA ASN A 480 -16.57 -10.63 -5.83
C ASN A 480 -15.13 -10.09 -5.77
N GLU A 481 -14.37 -10.46 -4.74
CA GLU A 481 -12.93 -10.20 -4.63
C GLU A 481 -12.13 -11.17 -5.51
N ILE A 482 -11.26 -10.65 -6.37
CA ILE A 482 -10.35 -11.45 -7.20
C ILE A 482 -8.90 -11.00 -6.97
N ILE A 483 -8.01 -11.94 -6.67
CA ILE A 483 -6.60 -11.73 -6.34
C ILE A 483 -5.75 -12.22 -7.53
N ALA A 484 -4.60 -11.61 -7.74
CA ALA A 484 -3.70 -11.94 -8.83
C ALA A 484 -2.62 -12.95 -8.39
N ASP A 485 -3.00 -14.22 -8.25
CA ASP A 485 -2.06 -15.27 -7.82
C ASP A 485 -1.01 -15.61 -8.89
N ALA A 486 0.21 -15.92 -8.45
CA ALA A 486 1.29 -16.49 -9.27
C ALA A 486 1.02 -17.95 -9.65
N HIS A 487 -0.06 -18.26 -10.37
CA HIS A 487 -0.39 -19.64 -10.75
C HIS A 487 0.74 -20.37 -11.53
N VAL A 488 0.78 -21.70 -11.39
CA VAL A 488 1.76 -22.62 -12.03
C VAL A 488 1.31 -23.18 -13.38
N LEU A 489 0.13 -22.77 -13.86
CA LEU A 489 -0.43 -23.06 -15.18
C LEU A 489 -1.27 -21.86 -15.66
N PRO A 490 -1.65 -21.78 -16.95
CA PRO A 490 -2.51 -20.73 -17.47
C PRO A 490 -3.86 -20.69 -16.72
N ALA A 491 -4.06 -19.67 -15.89
CA ALA A 491 -5.21 -19.61 -14.99
C ALA A 491 -5.72 -18.18 -14.76
N THR A 492 -6.96 -18.04 -14.31
CA THR A 492 -7.58 -16.76 -13.91
C THR A 492 -8.61 -16.96 -12.80
N GLN A 493 -8.61 -16.09 -11.77
CA GLN A 493 -9.62 -16.07 -10.71
C GLN A 493 -10.77 -15.11 -11.07
N ILE A 494 -12.02 -15.58 -11.01
CA ILE A 494 -13.23 -14.82 -11.35
C ILE A 494 -14.18 -14.67 -10.14
N LYS A 495 -14.99 -13.61 -10.19
CA LYS A 495 -15.97 -13.22 -9.17
C LYS A 495 -17.06 -14.28 -8.99
N TYR A 496 -17.73 -14.31 -7.83
CA TYR A 496 -18.90 -15.17 -7.61
C TYR A 496 -20.02 -14.90 -8.62
N SER A 497 -20.36 -13.62 -8.87
CA SER A 497 -21.36 -13.21 -9.88
C SER A 497 -21.06 -13.78 -11.27
N ASP A 498 -19.79 -13.80 -11.63
CA ASP A 498 -19.32 -14.19 -12.95
C ASP A 498 -19.14 -15.72 -13.04
N GLY A 499 -18.81 -16.35 -11.91
CA GLY A 499 -18.85 -17.80 -11.72
C GLY A 499 -20.22 -18.38 -12.01
N LEU A 500 -21.30 -17.77 -11.50
CA LEU A 500 -22.68 -18.18 -11.80
C LEU A 500 -22.98 -18.16 -13.31
N LEU A 501 -22.52 -17.14 -14.03
CA LEU A 501 -22.65 -17.05 -15.49
C LEU A 501 -21.84 -18.15 -16.21
N LEU A 502 -20.62 -18.44 -15.75
CA LEU A 502 -19.79 -19.51 -16.30
C LEU A 502 -20.39 -20.90 -16.05
N TYR A 503 -20.83 -21.22 -14.82
CA TYR A 503 -21.49 -22.49 -14.51
C TYR A 503 -22.81 -22.66 -15.27
N SER A 504 -23.56 -21.58 -15.53
CA SER A 504 -24.72 -21.61 -16.42
C SER A 504 -24.33 -22.07 -17.84
N TYR A 505 -23.25 -21.51 -18.41
CA TYR A 505 -22.72 -21.95 -19.71
C TYR A 505 -22.23 -23.41 -19.71
N LEU A 506 -21.53 -23.86 -18.66
CA LEU A 506 -21.09 -25.26 -18.53
C LEU A 506 -22.25 -26.27 -18.46
N ASN A 507 -23.46 -25.81 -18.16
CA ASN A 507 -24.69 -26.61 -18.17
C ASN A 507 -25.54 -26.40 -19.43
N SER A 508 -25.32 -25.33 -20.20
CA SER A 508 -26.10 -25.01 -21.41
C SER A 508 -25.65 -25.76 -22.68
N THR A 509 -24.59 -26.56 -22.61
CA THR A 509 -24.06 -27.32 -23.75
C THR A 509 -23.31 -28.58 -23.28
N LYS A 510 -23.35 -29.65 -24.08
CA LYS A 510 -22.53 -30.86 -23.85
C LYS A 510 -21.03 -30.64 -24.15
N ASN A 511 -20.72 -29.65 -24.99
CA ASN A 511 -19.37 -29.31 -25.43
C ASN A 511 -19.07 -27.83 -25.15
N PRO A 512 -18.87 -27.42 -23.88
CA PRO A 512 -18.46 -26.06 -23.55
C PRO A 512 -17.00 -25.83 -23.99
N THR A 513 -16.72 -24.70 -24.63
CA THR A 513 -15.36 -24.36 -25.08
C THR A 513 -15.05 -22.87 -24.91
N GLY A 514 -13.78 -22.55 -24.68
CA GLY A 514 -13.29 -21.20 -24.44
C GLY A 514 -11.79 -21.16 -24.22
N PHE A 515 -11.25 -19.99 -23.89
CA PHE A 515 -9.81 -19.79 -23.66
C PHE A 515 -9.53 -18.72 -22.60
N ILE A 516 -8.37 -18.85 -21.95
CA ILE A 516 -7.87 -17.89 -20.96
C ILE A 516 -6.83 -17.00 -21.64
N THR A 517 -7.02 -15.68 -21.62
CA THR A 517 -6.04 -14.73 -22.18
C THR A 517 -4.80 -14.64 -21.30
N LYS A 518 -3.64 -14.34 -21.89
CA LYS A 518 -2.45 -13.96 -21.12
C LYS A 518 -2.79 -12.77 -20.18
N PRO A 519 -2.34 -12.76 -18.90
CA PRO A 519 -2.48 -11.58 -18.05
C PRO A 519 -1.65 -10.41 -18.56
N ALA A 520 -2.09 -9.19 -18.25
CA ALA A 520 -1.38 -7.94 -18.52
C ALA A 520 -1.44 -7.04 -17.29
N THR A 521 -0.52 -6.07 -17.16
CA THR A 521 -0.63 -5.03 -16.11
C THR A 521 -1.52 -3.89 -16.62
N VAL A 522 -2.55 -3.52 -15.86
CA VAL A 522 -3.42 -2.37 -16.18
C VAL A 522 -3.42 -1.40 -14.99
N LEU A 523 -3.33 -0.10 -15.28
CA LEU A 523 -3.30 0.99 -14.29
C LEU A 523 -4.49 1.94 -14.51
N GLY A 524 -4.85 2.70 -13.47
CA GLY A 524 -5.98 3.63 -13.50
C GLY A 524 -7.34 2.94 -13.45
N THR A 525 -7.42 1.72 -12.92
CA THR A 525 -8.68 0.97 -12.81
C THR A 525 -9.64 1.62 -11.81
N LYS A 526 -10.95 1.48 -12.06
CA LYS A 526 -12.01 2.08 -11.23
C LYS A 526 -13.12 1.07 -10.94
N PRO A 527 -13.78 1.10 -9.76
CA PRO A 527 -13.46 1.94 -8.60
C PRO A 527 -12.15 1.51 -7.93
N ALA A 528 -11.38 2.46 -7.39
CA ALA A 528 -10.26 2.20 -6.48
C ALA A 528 -10.00 3.41 -5.57
N PRO A 529 -9.79 3.23 -4.25
CA PRO A 529 -9.75 1.94 -3.55
C PRO A 529 -11.15 1.39 -3.27
N PHE A 530 -11.25 0.07 -3.14
CA PHE A 530 -12.36 -0.61 -2.48
C PHE A 530 -11.80 -1.60 -1.45
N MET A 531 -12.57 -1.92 -0.41
CA MET A 531 -12.13 -2.79 0.68
C MET A 531 -12.00 -4.25 0.21
N ALA A 532 -10.90 -4.89 0.59
CA ALA A 532 -10.71 -6.33 0.36
C ALA A 532 -11.76 -7.13 1.15
N ALA A 533 -12.20 -8.29 0.62
CA ALA A 533 -13.15 -9.16 1.32
C ALA A 533 -12.50 -9.77 2.55
N PHE A 534 -11.23 -10.18 2.45
CA PHE A 534 -10.48 -10.74 3.58
C PHE A 534 -10.19 -9.72 4.68
N SER A 535 -10.26 -8.40 4.41
CA SER A 535 -9.91 -7.40 5.43
C SER A 535 -10.85 -7.56 6.63
N SER A 536 -10.30 -7.94 7.78
CA SER A 536 -11.05 -8.02 9.02
C SER A 536 -11.71 -6.68 9.37
N GLN A 537 -12.89 -6.75 9.99
CA GLN A 537 -13.77 -5.59 10.22
C GLN A 537 -14.16 -5.44 11.70
N GLY A 538 -14.46 -4.20 12.09
CA GLY A 538 -15.08 -3.88 13.38
C GLY A 538 -16.51 -4.42 13.53
N PRO A 539 -17.19 -4.14 14.65
CA PRO A 539 -16.73 -3.34 15.79
C PRO A 539 -15.58 -4.00 16.56
N ASN A 540 -14.92 -3.21 17.41
CA ASN A 540 -14.00 -3.73 18.42
C ASN A 540 -14.79 -4.59 19.42
N THR A 541 -14.42 -5.86 19.55
CA THR A 541 -15.12 -6.85 20.40
C THR A 541 -14.75 -6.73 21.89
N ILE A 542 -13.62 -6.13 22.22
CA ILE A 542 -13.11 -5.93 23.59
C ILE A 542 -13.56 -4.58 24.16
N THR A 543 -13.71 -3.57 23.32
CA THR A 543 -14.15 -2.22 23.72
C THR A 543 -14.89 -1.53 22.57
N PRO A 544 -16.22 -1.74 22.43
CA PRO A 544 -17.01 -1.24 21.30
C PRO A 544 -17.00 0.29 21.10
N GLU A 545 -16.72 1.07 22.14
CA GLU A 545 -16.56 2.54 22.10
C GLU A 545 -15.26 2.99 21.39
N ILE A 546 -14.37 2.07 21.03
CA ILE A 546 -13.15 2.35 20.25
C ILE A 546 -13.31 1.74 18.85
N LEU A 547 -13.52 2.58 17.84
CA LEU A 547 -13.59 2.15 16.44
C LEU A 547 -12.30 1.41 16.01
N LYS A 548 -12.48 0.24 15.40
CA LYS A 548 -11.43 -0.51 14.69
C LYS A 548 -11.98 -1.04 13.35
N PRO A 549 -11.14 -1.18 12.30
CA PRO A 549 -9.76 -0.68 12.22
C PRO A 549 -9.72 0.86 12.27
N ASP A 550 -8.54 1.44 12.46
CA ASP A 550 -8.37 2.89 12.58
C ASP A 550 -8.33 3.59 11.20
N ILE A 551 -7.81 2.90 10.19
CA ILE A 551 -7.53 3.41 8.84
C ILE A 551 -7.51 2.25 7.83
N THR A 552 -7.64 2.52 6.53
CA THR A 552 -7.29 1.56 5.46
C THR A 552 -6.21 2.10 4.54
N ALA A 553 -5.42 1.19 3.95
CA ALA A 553 -4.33 1.49 3.03
C ALA A 553 -4.17 0.36 2.00
N PRO A 554 -3.36 0.56 0.92
CA PRO A 554 -3.17 -0.45 -0.12
C PRO A 554 -2.62 -1.76 0.44
N GLY A 555 -3.40 -2.83 0.35
CA GLY A 555 -3.08 -4.16 0.90
C GLY A 555 -3.41 -5.32 -0.06
N VAL A 556 -3.68 -5.05 -1.34
CA VAL A 556 -3.98 -6.08 -2.35
C VAL A 556 -3.00 -5.95 -3.52
N SER A 557 -2.38 -7.07 -3.89
CA SER A 557 -1.42 -7.18 -5.02
C SER A 557 -0.28 -6.16 -4.94
N VAL A 558 0.31 -6.03 -3.75
CA VAL A 558 1.42 -5.13 -3.43
C VAL A 558 2.74 -5.80 -3.86
N ILE A 559 3.53 -5.09 -4.68
CA ILE A 559 4.84 -5.59 -5.13
C ILE A 559 5.94 -4.97 -4.29
N ALA A 560 6.59 -5.80 -3.48
CA ALA A 560 7.74 -5.48 -2.65
C ALA A 560 8.76 -6.64 -2.69
N ALA A 561 9.87 -6.52 -1.98
CA ALA A 561 10.98 -7.48 -2.08
C ALA A 561 10.61 -8.86 -1.52
N TRP A 562 11.35 -9.88 -1.95
CA TRP A 562 11.15 -11.27 -1.52
C TRP A 562 12.48 -11.95 -1.18
N THR A 563 12.43 -12.97 -0.32
CA THR A 563 13.59 -13.70 0.21
C THR A 563 14.49 -14.36 -0.86
N ARG A 564 13.98 -14.65 -2.07
CA ARG A 564 14.62 -15.57 -3.06
C ARG A 564 14.89 -17.00 -2.55
N SER A 565 14.75 -17.29 -1.25
CA SER A 565 14.85 -18.63 -0.65
C SER A 565 13.58 -19.46 -0.86
N ASN A 566 12.42 -18.85 -0.63
CA ASN A 566 11.09 -19.44 -0.81
C ASN A 566 10.48 -19.10 -2.19
N SER A 567 9.43 -19.83 -2.56
CA SER A 567 8.68 -19.64 -3.80
C SER A 567 7.80 -18.37 -3.76
N PRO A 568 7.31 -17.86 -4.89
CA PRO A 568 6.32 -16.78 -4.95
C PRO A 568 4.88 -17.23 -4.65
N THR A 569 4.70 -18.39 -4.01
CA THR A 569 3.38 -18.98 -3.70
C THR A 569 3.37 -19.76 -2.37
N ASP A 570 4.47 -19.78 -1.64
CA ASP A 570 4.75 -20.52 -0.39
C ASP A 570 4.53 -22.03 -0.44
N LEU A 571 4.17 -22.57 -1.60
CA LEU A 571 3.93 -23.99 -1.82
C LEU A 571 5.22 -24.70 -2.22
N ALA A 572 5.56 -25.77 -1.51
CA ALA A 572 6.81 -26.51 -1.67
C ALA A 572 7.03 -27.13 -3.08
N PHE A 573 5.97 -27.34 -3.86
CA PHE A 573 6.07 -27.81 -5.25
C PHE A 573 6.50 -26.71 -6.24
N ASP A 574 6.44 -25.43 -5.85
CA ASP A 574 6.82 -24.31 -6.70
C ASP A 574 8.32 -24.03 -6.56
N LEU A 575 9.08 -24.39 -7.60
CA LEU A 575 10.53 -24.22 -7.66
C LEU A 575 10.95 -22.85 -8.23
N ARG A 576 10.02 -21.98 -8.61
CA ARG A 576 10.34 -20.60 -9.02
C ARG A 576 10.89 -19.82 -7.84
N ARG A 577 11.84 -18.91 -8.07
CA ARG A 577 12.37 -17.97 -7.07
C ARG A 577 12.38 -16.56 -7.67
N VAL A 578 12.02 -15.57 -6.87
CA VAL A 578 11.85 -14.17 -7.31
C VAL A 578 12.50 -13.20 -6.33
N ALA A 579 12.96 -12.05 -6.84
CA ALA A 579 13.49 -10.95 -6.03
C ALA A 579 12.39 -10.02 -5.48
N PHE A 580 11.21 -10.04 -6.10
CA PHE A 580 10.03 -9.27 -5.75
C PHE A 580 8.80 -10.17 -5.91
N ASN A 581 7.84 -10.08 -4.99
CA ASN A 581 6.59 -10.86 -5.02
C ASN A 581 5.36 -9.95 -4.81
N SER A 582 4.17 -10.43 -5.18
CA SER A 582 2.91 -9.64 -5.24
C SER A 582 1.88 -10.11 -4.21
N GLU A 583 2.05 -9.70 -2.96
CA GLU A 583 1.22 -10.19 -1.85
C GLU A 583 -0.05 -9.39 -1.58
N SER A 584 -1.00 -10.03 -0.89
CA SER A 584 -2.29 -9.46 -0.51
C SER A 584 -2.67 -9.83 0.93
N GLY A 585 -2.78 -8.82 1.79
CA GLY A 585 -3.10 -8.96 3.21
C GLY A 585 -3.16 -7.61 3.91
N THR A 586 -3.77 -7.55 5.10
CA THR A 586 -3.59 -6.42 6.03
C THR A 586 -2.13 -6.27 6.49
N SER A 587 -1.36 -7.36 6.42
CA SER A 587 0.10 -7.39 6.48
C SER A 587 0.81 -6.50 5.45
N MET A 588 0.17 -6.17 4.33
CA MET A 588 0.73 -5.28 3.31
C MET A 588 0.22 -3.84 3.45
N SER A 589 -0.92 -3.61 4.12
CA SER A 589 -1.42 -2.26 4.42
C SER A 589 -0.81 -1.67 5.70
N CYS A 590 -0.50 -2.49 6.70
CA CYS A 590 0.27 -2.14 7.90
C CYS A 590 1.57 -1.38 7.55
N PRO A 591 2.51 -1.94 6.78
CA PRO A 591 3.76 -1.25 6.43
C PRO A 591 3.55 -0.02 5.54
N HIS A 592 2.46 0.08 4.78
CA HIS A 592 2.12 1.35 4.12
C HIS A 592 1.80 2.45 5.15
N VAL A 593 1.09 2.14 6.24
CA VAL A 593 0.86 3.13 7.30
C VAL A 593 2.16 3.40 8.08
N SER A 594 2.94 2.38 8.43
CA SER A 594 4.26 2.52 9.10
C SER A 594 5.22 3.41 8.32
N GLY A 595 5.27 3.26 6.99
CA GLY A 595 6.07 4.10 6.10
C GLY A 595 5.67 5.57 6.12
N ILE A 596 4.38 5.89 6.33
CA ILE A 596 3.85 7.27 6.42
C ILE A 596 4.05 7.83 7.82
N VAL A 597 3.88 7.01 8.86
CA VAL A 597 4.25 7.34 10.25
C VAL A 597 5.72 7.74 10.31
N GLY A 598 6.62 7.06 9.59
CA GLY A 598 8.04 7.43 9.49
C GLY A 598 8.29 8.79 8.82
N LEU A 599 7.52 9.14 7.78
CA LEU A 599 7.58 10.48 7.19
C LEU A 599 7.12 11.56 8.19
N LEU A 600 6.01 11.31 8.90
CA LEU A 600 5.50 12.25 9.89
C LEU A 600 6.45 12.41 11.07
N ARG A 601 7.07 11.33 11.54
CA ARG A 601 8.10 11.38 12.60
C ARG A 601 9.34 12.17 12.17
N THR A 602 9.71 12.12 10.90
CA THR A 602 10.84 12.90 10.34
C THR A 602 10.49 14.38 10.14
N LEU A 603 9.22 14.69 9.86
CA LEU A 603 8.74 16.07 9.65
C LEU A 603 8.41 16.78 10.98
N HIS A 604 7.85 16.04 11.94
CA HIS A 604 7.37 16.52 13.25
C HIS A 604 7.91 15.61 14.37
N PRO A 605 9.22 15.67 14.69
CA PRO A 605 9.83 14.81 15.70
C PRO A 605 9.33 15.10 17.13
N GLU A 606 8.62 16.21 17.35
CA GLU A 606 7.98 16.54 18.62
C GLU A 606 6.60 15.88 18.82
N TRP A 607 6.01 15.26 17.78
CA TRP A 607 4.69 14.64 17.90
C TRP A 607 4.74 13.28 18.60
N SER A 608 3.75 13.04 19.47
CA SER A 608 3.47 11.74 20.06
C SER A 608 2.99 10.72 19.01
N PRO A 609 3.04 9.41 19.31
CA PRO A 609 2.37 8.39 18.50
C PRO A 609 0.88 8.70 18.24
N ALA A 610 0.18 9.25 19.25
CA ALA A 610 -1.22 9.60 19.15
C ALA A 610 -1.47 10.80 18.21
N ALA A 611 -0.64 11.84 18.28
CA ALA A 611 -0.71 12.97 17.35
C ALA A 611 -0.43 12.54 15.90
N ILE A 612 0.54 11.65 15.68
CA ILE A 612 0.82 11.08 14.34
C ILE A 612 -0.35 10.22 13.85
N LYS A 613 -0.88 9.32 14.69
CA LYS A 613 -2.08 8.51 14.40
C LYS A 613 -3.28 9.40 14.05
N SER A 614 -3.54 10.43 14.87
CA SER A 614 -4.58 11.42 14.63
C SER A 614 -4.39 12.16 13.31
N ALA A 615 -3.18 12.59 12.98
CA ALA A 615 -2.93 13.32 11.72
C ALA A 615 -3.24 12.46 10.48
N ILE A 616 -2.98 11.16 10.55
CA ILE A 616 -3.31 10.21 9.48
C ILE A 616 -4.83 9.93 9.44
N MET A 617 -5.45 9.66 10.59
CA MET A 617 -6.90 9.38 10.67
C MET A 617 -7.73 10.60 10.22
N THR A 618 -7.48 11.79 10.78
CA THR A 618 -8.36 12.95 10.53
C THR A 618 -8.24 13.55 9.14
N THR A 619 -7.22 13.14 8.39
CA THR A 619 -6.99 13.58 7.01
C THR A 619 -7.21 12.48 5.96
N ALA A 620 -7.80 11.35 6.37
CA ALA A 620 -8.21 10.28 5.48
C ALA A 620 -9.28 10.71 4.45
N MET A 621 -9.52 9.86 3.45
CA MET A 621 -10.48 10.04 2.37
C MET A 621 -11.44 8.86 2.29
N GLU A 622 -12.74 9.12 2.24
CA GLU A 622 -13.78 8.09 2.08
C GLU A 622 -14.21 7.89 0.62
N MET A 623 -13.53 8.57 -0.31
CA MET A 623 -13.86 8.60 -1.73
C MET A 623 -12.86 7.80 -2.57
N ASP A 624 -13.37 7.19 -3.63
CA ASP A 624 -12.60 6.49 -4.65
C ASP A 624 -12.08 7.44 -5.76
N ASN A 625 -11.37 6.86 -6.74
CA ASN A 625 -10.85 7.57 -7.89
C ASN A 625 -11.90 7.97 -8.95
N LYS A 626 -13.20 7.81 -8.68
CA LYS A 626 -14.31 8.49 -9.37
C LYS A 626 -14.86 9.67 -8.56
N GLY A 627 -14.68 9.67 -7.23
CA GLY A 627 -15.39 10.55 -6.30
C GLY A 627 -16.65 9.91 -5.70
N GLU A 628 -16.82 8.59 -5.82
CA GLU A 628 -17.87 7.81 -5.15
C GLU A 628 -17.37 7.28 -3.79
N LEU A 629 -18.25 6.90 -2.87
CA LEU A 629 -17.85 6.31 -1.59
C LEU A 629 -17.10 4.98 -1.78
N ILE A 630 -16.08 4.74 -0.95
CA ILE A 630 -15.32 3.47 -0.91
C ILE A 630 -16.29 2.29 -0.74
N LEU A 631 -16.27 1.38 -1.72
CA LEU A 631 -17.10 0.18 -1.71
C LEU A 631 -16.44 -0.98 -0.95
N ASN A 632 -17.24 -1.99 -0.60
CA ASN A 632 -16.78 -3.30 -0.17
C ASN A 632 -16.71 -4.29 -1.35
N ALA A 633 -16.17 -5.48 -1.12
CA ALA A 633 -16.05 -6.54 -2.13
C ALA A 633 -17.40 -7.12 -2.64
N SER A 634 -18.53 -6.69 -2.10
CA SER A 634 -19.89 -6.98 -2.61
C SER A 634 -20.46 -5.86 -3.47
N SER A 635 -19.67 -4.83 -3.80
CA SER A 635 -20.06 -3.62 -4.54
C SER A 635 -21.08 -2.72 -3.83
N LEU A 636 -21.20 -2.84 -2.50
CA LEU A 636 -22.01 -1.94 -1.67
C LEU A 636 -21.09 -0.90 -0.99
N PRO A 637 -21.59 0.28 -0.59
CA PRO A 637 -20.81 1.21 0.23
C PRO A 637 -20.25 0.53 1.49
N SER A 638 -18.98 0.77 1.77
CA SER A 638 -18.34 0.31 3.00
C SER A 638 -18.66 1.27 4.15
N SER A 639 -18.52 0.78 5.39
CA SER A 639 -18.68 1.58 6.61
C SER A 639 -17.33 1.81 7.30
N PRO A 640 -17.27 2.69 8.32
CA PRO A 640 -16.11 2.81 9.21
C PRO A 640 -15.62 1.48 9.83
N PHE A 641 -16.43 0.43 9.94
CA PHE A 641 -15.93 -0.89 10.37
C PHE A 641 -15.08 -1.60 9.31
N GLY A 642 -15.15 -1.20 8.04
CA GLY A 642 -14.21 -1.61 7.00
C GLY A 642 -12.98 -0.69 6.93
N TYR A 643 -13.18 0.62 6.75
CA TYR A 643 -12.09 1.55 6.43
C TYR A 643 -11.58 2.42 7.59
N GLY A 644 -12.16 2.30 8.79
CA GLY A 644 -11.82 3.17 9.93
C GLY A 644 -12.18 4.63 9.66
N ALA A 645 -11.18 5.52 9.68
CA ALA A 645 -11.34 6.91 9.29
C ALA A 645 -11.45 7.15 7.77
N GLY A 646 -11.06 6.16 6.95
CA GLY A 646 -11.03 6.21 5.50
C GLY A 646 -9.70 5.68 4.93
N HIS A 647 -9.50 5.83 3.62
CA HIS A 647 -8.22 5.55 2.99
C HIS A 647 -7.19 6.64 3.31
N VAL A 648 -5.96 6.23 3.62
CA VAL A 648 -4.89 7.14 4.01
C VAL A 648 -4.52 8.15 2.91
N SER A 649 -4.28 9.41 3.31
CA SER A 649 -3.85 10.52 2.43
C SER A 649 -2.55 11.17 2.95
N PRO A 650 -1.36 10.67 2.57
CA PRO A 650 -0.09 11.14 3.13
C PRO A 650 0.13 12.65 2.97
N ALA A 651 -0.30 13.22 1.83
CA ALA A 651 -0.10 14.63 1.50
C ALA A 651 -0.89 15.58 2.42
N ARG A 652 -2.07 15.17 2.89
CA ARG A 652 -2.86 15.93 3.87
C ARG A 652 -2.33 15.72 5.29
N ALA A 653 -1.95 14.49 5.64
CA ALA A 653 -1.46 14.15 6.98
C ALA A 653 -0.21 14.95 7.41
N MET A 654 0.61 15.42 6.46
CA MET A 654 1.76 16.31 6.75
C MET A 654 1.36 17.64 7.41
N ASN A 655 0.11 18.10 7.26
CA ASN A 655 -0.42 19.32 7.87
C ASN A 655 -1.93 19.17 8.16
N PRO A 656 -2.32 18.49 9.24
CA PRO A 656 -3.72 18.24 9.56
C PRO A 656 -4.42 19.49 10.10
N GLY A 657 -3.67 20.48 10.60
CA GLY A 657 -4.21 21.63 11.34
C GLY A 657 -4.38 21.32 12.82
N LEU A 658 -5.32 20.43 13.16
CA LEU A 658 -5.54 19.94 14.52
C LEU A 658 -5.24 18.45 14.65
N VAL A 659 -4.84 18.02 15.85
CA VAL A 659 -4.74 16.61 16.24
C VAL A 659 -5.44 16.35 17.58
N TYR A 660 -5.96 15.13 17.75
CA TYR A 660 -6.33 14.57 19.05
C TYR A 660 -5.08 13.93 19.64
N ASP A 661 -4.47 14.61 20.61
CA ASP A 661 -3.26 14.15 21.30
C ASP A 661 -3.63 13.36 22.57
N LEU A 662 -2.78 12.40 22.96
CA LEU A 662 -2.95 11.51 24.12
C LEU A 662 -1.60 11.30 24.80
N GLY A 663 -1.57 11.33 26.13
CA GLY A 663 -0.43 10.90 26.94
C GLY A 663 -0.72 9.64 27.76
N ASP A 664 0.29 9.16 28.48
CA ASP A 664 0.20 8.04 29.44
C ASP A 664 -1.05 8.11 30.33
N ALA A 665 -1.35 9.31 30.86
CA ALA A 665 -2.48 9.53 31.75
C ALA A 665 -3.83 9.26 31.08
N ASP A 666 -4.05 9.70 29.83
CA ASP A 666 -5.32 9.45 29.11
C ASP A 666 -5.55 7.93 28.90
N TYR A 667 -4.48 7.14 28.70
CA TYR A 667 -4.58 5.68 28.58
C TYR A 667 -4.79 4.97 29.93
N LEU A 668 -4.16 5.46 31.00
CA LEU A 668 -4.38 4.92 32.36
C LEU A 668 -5.80 5.26 32.86
N ASP A 669 -6.31 6.47 32.59
CA ASP A 669 -7.71 6.84 32.82
C ASP A 669 -8.67 5.92 32.04
N PHE A 670 -8.36 5.57 30.78
CA PHE A 670 -9.14 4.59 30.01
C PHE A 670 -9.17 3.19 30.64
N LEU A 671 -8.04 2.69 31.16
CA LEU A 671 -8.01 1.42 31.89
C LEU A 671 -8.79 1.49 33.22
N CYS A 672 -8.75 2.63 33.93
CA CYS A 672 -9.61 2.91 35.08
C CYS A 672 -11.11 2.97 34.72
N ALA A 673 -11.47 3.41 33.51
CA ALA A 673 -12.85 3.40 33.02
C ALA A 673 -13.35 1.96 32.84
N LEU A 674 -12.51 1.10 32.26
CA LEU A 674 -12.72 -0.33 32.05
C LEU A 674 -12.59 -1.19 33.33
N LYS A 675 -12.41 -0.58 34.50
CA LYS A 675 -12.37 -1.24 35.83
C LYS A 675 -11.23 -2.25 36.02
N TYR A 676 -10.10 -2.06 35.33
CA TYR A 676 -8.89 -2.84 35.62
C TYR A 676 -8.45 -2.63 37.09
N ASN A 677 -7.88 -3.68 37.68
CA ASN A 677 -7.50 -3.67 39.10
C ASN A 677 -6.33 -2.68 39.33
N ALA A 678 -6.51 -1.73 40.25
CA ALA A 678 -5.54 -0.67 40.51
C ALA A 678 -4.16 -1.17 40.94
N THR A 679 -4.06 -2.29 41.66
CA THR A 679 -2.80 -2.91 42.06
C THR A 679 -2.06 -3.51 40.86
N VAL A 680 -2.80 -4.15 39.94
CA VAL A 680 -2.24 -4.67 38.68
C VAL A 680 -1.83 -3.52 37.75
N MET A 681 -2.66 -2.47 37.65
CA MET A 681 -2.32 -1.25 36.91
C MET A 681 -1.09 -0.53 37.47
N ALA A 682 -0.88 -0.50 38.79
CA ALA A 682 0.32 0.09 39.39
C ALA A 682 1.59 -0.70 39.03
N MET A 683 1.52 -2.04 39.03
CA MET A 683 2.62 -2.89 38.56
C MET A 683 2.89 -2.68 37.06
N PHE A 684 1.86 -2.69 36.22
CA PHE A 684 1.95 -2.47 34.77
C PHE A 684 2.44 -1.05 34.39
N ASN A 685 2.08 -0.04 35.17
CA ASN A 685 2.57 1.33 35.00
C ASN A 685 4.05 1.49 35.43
N GLY A 686 4.55 0.64 36.33
CA GLY A 686 5.85 0.78 36.99
C GLY A 686 5.88 1.82 38.11
N ALA A 687 4.72 2.39 38.47
CA ALA A 687 4.54 3.37 39.55
C ALA A 687 3.08 3.37 40.02
N PRO A 688 2.79 3.73 41.29
CA PRO A 688 1.42 3.90 41.77
C PRO A 688 0.64 4.91 40.92
N TYR A 689 -0.51 4.49 40.40
CA TYR A 689 -1.46 5.37 39.72
C TYR A 689 -2.83 5.23 40.39
N THR A 690 -3.18 6.20 41.23
CA THR A 690 -4.51 6.30 41.81
C THR A 690 -5.44 6.87 40.76
N CYS A 691 -6.36 6.05 40.23
CA CYS A 691 -7.44 6.50 39.35
C CYS A 691 -8.14 7.74 39.96
N PRO A 692 -8.05 8.95 39.37
CA PRO A 692 -8.63 10.17 39.95
C PRO A 692 -10.12 10.04 40.32
N GLY A 693 -10.54 10.65 41.43
CA GLY A 693 -11.88 10.47 42.01
C GLY A 693 -13.02 11.26 41.33
N GLU A 694 -14.21 11.10 41.93
CA GLU A 694 -15.44 11.90 41.77
C GLU A 694 -16.18 11.85 40.41
N ALA A 695 -15.50 11.76 39.26
CA ALA A 695 -16.18 11.67 37.95
C ALA A 695 -16.32 10.22 37.44
N PRO A 696 -17.50 9.77 36.97
CA PRO A 696 -17.65 8.48 36.31
C PRO A 696 -16.99 8.52 34.93
N ARG A 697 -15.74 8.05 34.84
CA ARG A 697 -15.03 7.87 33.57
C ARG A 697 -15.86 7.04 32.59
N ARG A 698 -16.05 7.55 31.38
CA ARG A 698 -16.68 6.82 30.28
C ARG A 698 -15.60 6.46 29.27
N VAL A 699 -15.62 5.22 28.78
CA VAL A 699 -14.72 4.73 27.73
C VAL A 699 -14.77 5.64 26.49
N ALA A 700 -15.97 6.11 26.15
CA ALA A 700 -16.23 7.05 25.05
C ALA A 700 -15.56 8.43 25.20
N ASP A 701 -15.07 8.82 26.38
CA ASP A 701 -14.36 10.10 26.62
C ASP A 701 -12.84 10.02 26.37
N LEU A 702 -12.27 8.85 26.05
CA LEU A 702 -10.88 8.76 25.57
C LEU A 702 -10.70 9.71 24.38
N ASN A 703 -9.61 10.48 24.35
CA ASN A 703 -9.38 11.51 23.33
C ASN A 703 -8.98 10.94 21.95
N TYR A 704 -9.85 10.13 21.38
CA TYR A 704 -9.61 9.34 20.18
C TYR A 704 -10.04 10.08 18.89
N PRO A 705 -9.37 9.90 17.73
CA PRO A 705 -9.73 10.55 16.47
C PRO A 705 -11.05 10.10 15.81
N SER A 706 -11.83 9.25 16.49
CA SER A 706 -13.21 8.91 16.15
C SER A 706 -14.05 8.94 17.43
N ILE A 707 -15.37 9.03 17.28
CA ILE A 707 -16.30 9.07 18.41
C ILE A 707 -17.31 7.94 18.22
N THR A 708 -17.24 6.94 19.07
CA THR A 708 -18.18 5.81 19.09
C THR A 708 -18.92 5.79 20.41
N VAL A 709 -20.26 5.77 20.34
CA VAL A 709 -21.14 5.66 21.50
C VAL A 709 -22.11 4.49 21.27
N VAL A 710 -22.16 3.58 22.24
CA VAL A 710 -23.00 2.37 22.18
C VAL A 710 -24.06 2.40 23.27
N ASN A 711 -25.11 1.60 23.09
CA ASN A 711 -26.23 1.49 24.03
C ASN A 711 -26.93 2.84 24.32
N VAL A 712 -26.95 3.74 23.31
CA VAL A 712 -27.51 5.09 23.46
C VAL A 712 -29.01 5.02 23.69
N THR A 713 -29.46 5.52 24.84
CA THR A 713 -30.88 5.47 25.27
C THR A 713 -31.65 6.72 24.81
N ALA A 714 -32.94 6.80 25.17
CA ALA A 714 -33.75 8.01 24.99
C ALA A 714 -33.19 9.25 25.72
N ALA A 715 -32.37 9.08 26.76
CA ALA A 715 -31.66 10.17 27.44
C ALA A 715 -30.45 10.69 26.64
N GLY A 716 -30.13 10.08 25.49
CA GLY A 716 -28.97 10.40 24.67
C GLY A 716 -27.66 9.85 25.23
N ALA A 717 -26.56 10.33 24.67
CA ALA A 717 -25.19 10.10 25.14
C ALA A 717 -24.33 11.34 24.83
N THR A 718 -23.23 11.53 25.56
CA THR A 718 -22.24 12.56 25.21
C THR A 718 -20.82 11.98 25.23
N ALA A 719 -19.91 12.61 24.49
CA ALA A 719 -18.49 12.24 24.45
C ALA A 719 -17.63 13.51 24.39
N ARG A 720 -16.60 13.60 25.24
CA ARG A 720 -15.67 14.73 25.34
C ARG A 720 -14.42 14.50 24.51
N ARG A 721 -13.88 15.57 23.93
CA ARG A 721 -12.62 15.55 23.19
C ARG A 721 -11.79 16.82 23.46
N ARG A 722 -10.48 16.73 23.25
CA ARG A 722 -9.54 17.85 23.19
C ARG A 722 -8.83 17.84 21.85
N VAL A 723 -8.71 19.00 21.20
CA VAL A 723 -7.94 19.16 19.96
C VAL A 723 -6.83 20.17 20.15
N LYS A 724 -5.65 19.83 19.62
CA LYS A 724 -4.40 20.56 19.73
C LYS A 724 -4.03 21.17 18.39
N ASN A 725 -3.78 22.48 18.34
CA ASN A 725 -3.37 23.13 17.11
C ASN A 725 -1.90 22.83 16.80
N VAL A 726 -1.63 22.05 15.76
CA VAL A 726 -0.27 21.80 15.23
C VAL A 726 0.06 22.69 14.04
N GLY A 727 -0.92 23.44 13.51
CA GLY A 727 -0.78 24.37 12.40
C GLY A 727 -0.43 25.80 12.83
N ARG A 728 -0.95 26.77 12.07
CA ARG A 728 -0.89 28.21 12.39
C ARG A 728 -2.09 28.61 13.27
N PRO A 729 -2.07 29.78 13.94
CA PRO A 729 -3.25 30.34 14.57
C PRO A 729 -4.43 30.48 13.60
N GLY A 730 -5.65 30.39 14.11
CA GLY A 730 -6.88 30.49 13.33
C GLY A 730 -8.10 29.87 14.02
N THR A 731 -9.26 30.11 13.43
CA THR A 731 -10.56 29.62 13.92
C THR A 731 -11.03 28.42 13.11
N TYR A 732 -11.58 27.42 13.80
CA TYR A 732 -12.20 26.24 13.20
C TYR A 732 -13.68 26.19 13.57
N TRP A 733 -14.52 25.80 12.61
CA TRP A 733 -15.96 25.59 12.77
C TRP A 733 -16.28 24.09 12.67
N ALA A 734 -17.22 23.62 13.48
CA ALA A 734 -17.72 22.25 13.46
C ALA A 734 -18.82 22.08 12.41
N PHE A 735 -18.66 21.09 11.53
CA PHE A 735 -19.68 20.60 10.62
C PHE A 735 -19.98 19.14 10.95
N VAL A 736 -21.26 18.75 10.90
CA VAL A 736 -21.70 17.40 11.29
C VAL A 736 -22.48 16.76 10.14
N VAL A 737 -22.16 15.50 9.86
CA VAL A 737 -22.99 14.57 9.09
C VAL A 737 -23.63 13.64 10.11
N GLU A 738 -24.93 13.81 10.33
CA GLU A 738 -25.66 13.09 11.38
C GLU A 738 -25.80 11.59 11.04
N PRO A 739 -25.55 10.67 11.99
CA PRO A 739 -25.84 9.25 11.82
C PRO A 739 -27.34 8.99 11.63
N ALA A 740 -27.69 7.99 10.82
CA ALA A 740 -29.08 7.64 10.55
C ALA A 740 -29.89 7.46 11.86
N GLY A 741 -30.96 8.24 12.00
CA GLY A 741 -31.85 8.22 13.17
C GLY A 741 -31.34 8.96 14.42
N VAL A 742 -30.16 9.59 14.40
CA VAL A 742 -29.52 10.21 15.57
C VAL A 742 -29.12 11.65 15.28
N ALA A 743 -29.74 12.61 15.96
CA ALA A 743 -29.32 14.01 15.87
C ALA A 743 -28.05 14.25 16.71
N VAL A 744 -27.16 15.13 16.25
CA VAL A 744 -25.85 15.35 16.86
C VAL A 744 -25.50 16.84 16.95
N SER A 745 -25.14 17.29 18.16
CA SER A 745 -24.68 18.67 18.43
C SER A 745 -23.27 18.71 19.03
N VAL A 746 -22.60 19.85 18.92
CA VAL A 746 -21.21 20.05 19.35
C VAL A 746 -21.10 21.37 20.12
N THR A 747 -20.52 21.34 21.31
CA THR A 747 -20.42 22.50 22.21
C THR A 747 -19.00 22.67 22.75
N PRO A 748 -18.34 23.83 22.52
CA PRO A 748 -18.70 24.86 21.54
C PRO A 748 -18.58 24.31 20.10
N ASN A 749 -19.29 24.92 19.15
CA ASN A 749 -19.19 24.59 17.71
C ASN A 749 -18.14 25.42 16.95
N VAL A 750 -17.41 26.30 17.66
CA VAL A 750 -16.34 27.15 17.13
C VAL A 750 -15.15 27.11 18.07
N LEU A 751 -13.93 26.94 17.54
CA LEU A 751 -12.68 26.90 18.29
C LEU A 751 -11.66 27.88 17.71
N GLU A 752 -11.34 28.93 18.48
CA GLU A 752 -10.28 29.89 18.17
C GLU A 752 -8.95 29.42 18.80
N PHE A 753 -7.89 29.35 17.99
CA PHE A 753 -6.52 29.08 18.45
C PHE A 753 -5.61 30.26 18.13
N ARG A 754 -4.90 30.78 19.13
CA ARG A 754 -3.99 31.93 19.07
C ARG A 754 -2.53 31.51 18.86
N ALA A 755 -2.18 30.27 19.16
CA ALA A 755 -0.83 29.73 19.00
C ALA A 755 -0.81 28.29 18.41
N LYS A 756 0.38 27.82 18.00
CA LYS A 756 0.68 26.38 17.88
C LYS A 756 0.87 25.81 19.29
N GLY A 757 0.38 24.60 19.53
CA GLY A 757 0.47 23.89 20.81
C GLY A 757 -0.71 24.13 21.76
N GLU A 758 -1.56 25.11 21.48
CA GLU A 758 -2.77 25.37 22.26
C GLU A 758 -3.80 24.25 22.07
N GLU A 759 -4.40 23.79 23.19
CA GLU A 759 -5.47 22.79 23.23
C GLU A 759 -6.81 23.44 23.55
N LYS A 760 -7.90 22.92 22.96
CA LYS A 760 -9.29 23.27 23.30
C LYS A 760 -10.13 22.01 23.49
N GLY A 761 -10.95 22.00 24.53
CA GLY A 761 -11.96 20.97 24.77
C GLY A 761 -13.28 21.27 24.06
N PHE A 762 -14.01 20.21 23.69
CA PHE A 762 -15.41 20.28 23.24
C PHE A 762 -16.16 19.00 23.64
N GLU A 763 -17.48 19.08 23.74
CA GLU A 763 -18.39 17.95 23.98
C GLU A 763 -19.27 17.73 22.74
N VAL A 764 -19.50 16.46 22.39
CA VAL A 764 -20.42 16.03 21.32
C VAL A 764 -21.58 15.28 21.96
N SER A 765 -22.80 15.68 21.64
CA SER A 765 -24.02 15.11 22.20
C SER A 765 -24.85 14.42 21.12
N PHE A 766 -25.31 13.22 21.43
CA PHE A 766 -26.03 12.31 20.53
C PHE A 766 -27.45 12.07 21.07
N GLN A 767 -28.47 12.39 20.27
CA GLN A 767 -29.87 12.23 20.65
C GLN A 767 -30.59 11.36 19.62
N VAL A 768 -31.04 10.16 20.02
CA VAL A 768 -31.87 9.30 19.16
C VAL A 768 -33.18 10.04 18.85
N LYS A 769 -33.47 10.17 17.55
CA LYS A 769 -34.72 10.75 17.00
C LYS A 769 -35.61 9.69 16.34
N ASN A 770 -35.01 8.63 15.80
CA ASN A 770 -35.72 7.49 15.24
C ASN A 770 -34.97 6.20 15.62
N ALA A 771 -35.44 5.51 16.65
CA ALA A 771 -34.83 4.27 17.15
C ALA A 771 -34.84 3.13 16.13
N ALA A 772 -35.81 3.08 15.20
CA ALA A 772 -35.85 2.06 14.16
C ALA A 772 -34.74 2.25 13.11
N LEU A 773 -34.35 3.49 12.80
CA LEU A 773 -33.21 3.80 11.92
C LEU A 773 -31.85 3.71 12.64
N ALA A 774 -31.84 3.87 13.97
CA ALA A 774 -30.64 3.82 14.81
C ALA A 774 -30.44 2.48 15.56
N LYS A 775 -31.24 1.45 15.21
CA LYS A 775 -31.32 0.16 15.93
C LYS A 775 -30.02 -0.64 15.89
N ASP A 776 -29.40 -0.68 14.71
CA ASP A 776 -28.08 -1.25 14.48
C ASP A 776 -27.01 -0.14 14.58
N TYR A 777 -25.80 -0.38 14.10
CA TYR A 777 -24.79 0.67 14.02
C TYR A 777 -25.12 1.65 12.88
N SER A 778 -25.35 2.92 13.22
CA SER A 778 -25.43 4.03 12.29
C SER A 778 -24.13 4.85 12.29
N PHE A 779 -23.83 5.48 11.14
CA PHE A 779 -22.53 6.11 10.87
C PHE A 779 -22.69 7.56 10.39
N GLY A 780 -21.80 8.43 10.83
CA GLY A 780 -21.77 9.85 10.48
C GLY A 780 -20.35 10.44 10.60
N ALA A 781 -20.24 11.76 10.66
CA ALA A 781 -18.95 12.46 10.74
C ALA A 781 -19.02 13.78 11.52
N LEU A 782 -17.96 14.11 12.26
CA LEU A 782 -17.65 15.46 12.70
C LEU A 782 -16.45 15.97 11.90
N VAL A 783 -16.52 17.17 11.34
CA VAL A 783 -15.41 17.82 10.64
C VAL A 783 -15.17 19.19 11.26
N TRP A 784 -13.97 19.39 11.82
CA TRP A 784 -13.46 20.72 12.14
C TRP A 784 -12.75 21.28 10.91
N THR A 785 -13.11 22.50 10.48
CA THR A 785 -12.43 23.16 9.35
C THR A 785 -12.27 24.67 9.57
N ASN A 786 -11.18 25.21 9.02
CA ASN A 786 -10.89 26.64 8.90
C ASN A 786 -10.97 27.11 7.43
N GLY A 787 -11.65 26.35 6.56
CA GLY A 787 -11.72 26.55 5.12
C GLY A 787 -10.49 26.05 4.33
N LYS A 788 -9.46 25.51 4.98
CA LYS A 788 -8.24 24.98 4.33
C LYS A 788 -7.85 23.59 4.83
N GLN A 789 -7.79 23.40 6.14
CA GLN A 789 -7.68 22.10 6.79
C GLN A 789 -9.07 21.53 7.08
N PHE A 790 -9.19 20.20 7.00
CA PHE A 790 -10.41 19.45 7.25
C PHE A 790 -10.04 18.26 8.14
N VAL A 791 -10.36 18.38 9.43
CA VAL A 791 -10.04 17.43 10.50
C VAL A 791 -11.31 16.61 10.75
N ARG A 792 -11.42 15.48 10.04
CA ARG A 792 -12.59 14.61 10.07
C ARG A 792 -12.48 13.56 11.17
N SER A 793 -13.57 13.26 11.86
CA SER A 793 -13.68 12.21 12.85
C SER A 793 -14.93 11.37 12.55
N PRO A 794 -14.83 10.06 12.33
CA PRO A 794 -16.00 9.20 12.19
C PRO A 794 -16.86 9.26 13.44
N LEU A 795 -18.18 9.35 13.25
CA LEU A 795 -19.18 9.14 14.29
C LEU A 795 -19.79 7.75 14.09
N VAL A 796 -19.88 6.98 15.16
CA VAL A 796 -20.48 5.64 15.14
C VAL A 796 -21.43 5.53 16.33
N VAL A 797 -22.69 5.23 16.06
CA VAL A 797 -23.72 5.18 17.10
C VAL A 797 -24.45 3.85 17.05
N LYS A 798 -24.70 3.24 18.20
CA LYS A 798 -25.65 2.14 18.35
C LYS A 798 -26.66 2.51 19.43
N ALA A 799 -27.93 2.63 19.09
CA ALA A 799 -28.97 2.83 20.09
C ALA A 799 -29.14 1.57 20.97
N LEU A 800 -29.76 1.73 22.13
CA LEU A 800 -30.44 0.62 22.79
C LEU A 800 -31.72 0.30 21.97
N ALA A 801 -31.98 -0.99 21.75
CA ALA A 801 -33.07 -1.49 20.91
C ALA A 801 -34.43 -1.53 21.63
#